data_AF-A0A6A6DS65-F1
#
_entry.id   AF-A0A6A6DS65-F1
#
_cell.length_a   1.000
_cell.length_b   1.000
_cell.length_c   1.000
_cell.angle_alpha   90.00
_cell.angle_beta   90.00
_cell.angle_gamma   90.00
#
_symmetry.space_group_name_H-M   'P 1'
#
loop_
_entity.id
_entity.type
_entity.pdbx_description
1 polymer ?
#
loop_
_entity_poly.entity_id
_entity_poly.type
_entity_poly.pdbx_seq_one_letter_code
_entity_poly.pdbx_strand_id
1 'polypeptide(L)'
;MIERGIENTPETVQTPLLENMVVPPVFKGLTRELDKLAEQPLLGPRTEFLNPVFAFAQKDVSGNKRPQAIAHRGYKAKFPENTMGAFKGAVEVGAQAIETDIHLSKDGVVVLSHDKDLKRCFGRSEKLIDCDWEFLSKLRTLKEPHESMPRLTDLLEYLAQPGMEEIWLLLDIKLDNDPEDVMRLIGSTIRSVPPSRHRPWSSRIVLGVWAAKYLPLCSNYLPNFPISHIGFSILYASHFLSVPNISFNLLQGVLMTPWGKKFINKAHCEQRPVFAWTVNEERRMRWDIRHGIDGVITDDPKKFLEVRQGWHEGMDDCFGLVLFLDILRINFFALIFGFLFQMKEIITLQAGQCGNSVGQQFWQQLCQEHGINQDGNLEDFATEGGDRKDVFFYQSDDTRYIPRAILLDLEPRVLQSIQNSPYKNIYNPENFYIHKDGTGAGNNWGAGYAMGEQVHEEVMDMIDREADGSDSLEGFMLLHSIAGGTGSGLGSFLLERLNDKFPKKLIQTYSVFPNTQDSDIVVQPYNSILSMRRLTQNADSVVVLDNGALSRIAADRLHVQNPSFQQTNQLVSTVMSASTTTLRYPGYMHNDLVGIVASLIPTPRCHFLMTSYTPFSGENVEQAKTVRKTTVLDVMRRLLQPKNRMVSTNPTKKSCYMSILNIIQGEADPTDVHKSLLRIRERRLATFIPWGPASIQVALTRKSPYVTSSHRVSGLMLANHTGIATLFKRIVVQYSNMRKKNAFLQPYKEQAPFSDGLGEFDEAKEVVQGLIDEYEEAEDPDYLSKEGGEVGKEDEGK
;
A
#
# COMPACT_ATOMS: atom_id res chain seq x y z
N MET A 1 -45.35 32.45 -39.32
CA MET A 1 -43.90 32.72 -39.38
C MET A 1 -43.39 32.78 -37.96
N ILE A 2 -43.03 31.62 -37.39
CA ILE A 2 -42.29 31.52 -36.12
C ILE A 2 -41.36 30.32 -36.31
N GLU A 3 -40.06 30.59 -36.32
CA GLU A 3 -38.98 29.64 -36.60
C GLU A 3 -38.85 28.60 -35.48
N ARG A 4 -38.66 27.34 -35.89
CA ARG A 4 -38.11 26.25 -35.09
C ARG A 4 -36.77 25.87 -35.70
N GLY A 5 -35.71 25.71 -34.90
CA GLY A 5 -34.57 24.89 -35.33
C GLY A 5 -33.24 25.08 -34.61
N ILE A 6 -33.01 24.21 -33.62
CA ILE A 6 -31.73 23.55 -33.28
C ILE A 6 -30.68 24.38 -32.51
N GLU A 7 -30.74 24.28 -31.18
CA GLU A 7 -29.58 24.42 -30.29
C GLU A 7 -28.73 23.14 -30.36
N ASN A 8 -27.45 23.28 -30.68
CA ASN A 8 -26.46 22.20 -30.63
C ASN A 8 -26.04 21.95 -29.18
N THR A 9 -26.52 20.86 -28.58
CA THR A 9 -25.90 20.23 -27.42
C THR A 9 -24.60 19.51 -27.82
N PRO A 10 -23.49 19.62 -27.08
CA PRO A 10 -22.36 18.73 -27.25
C PRO A 10 -22.75 17.36 -26.70
N GLU A 11 -23.01 16.39 -27.58
CA GLU A 11 -23.12 14.98 -27.22
C GLU A 11 -21.80 14.53 -26.58
N THR A 12 -21.84 14.25 -25.27
CA THR A 12 -20.83 13.45 -24.58
C THR A 12 -20.87 12.04 -25.14
N VAL A 13 -20.02 11.75 -26.12
CA VAL A 13 -19.75 10.38 -26.57
C VAL A 13 -18.91 9.70 -25.47
N GLN A 14 -19.58 9.08 -24.50
CA GLN A 14 -18.97 8.06 -23.63
C GLN A 14 -18.92 6.75 -24.41
N THR A 15 -17.76 6.40 -24.95
CA THR A 15 -17.52 5.04 -25.45
C THR A 15 -17.21 4.09 -24.28
N PRO A 16 -17.79 2.87 -24.25
CA PRO A 16 -17.61 1.92 -23.15
C PRO A 16 -16.17 1.36 -23.10
N LEU A 17 -15.59 1.23 -21.90
CA LEU A 17 -14.22 0.80 -21.61
C LEU A 17 -13.78 -0.53 -22.27
N LEU A 18 -14.71 -1.45 -22.52
CA LEU A 18 -14.50 -2.70 -23.27
C LEU A 18 -13.96 -2.49 -24.69
N GLU A 19 -14.37 -1.43 -25.38
CA GLU A 19 -13.84 -1.12 -26.72
C GLU A 19 -12.36 -0.74 -26.65
N ASN A 20 -11.88 -0.30 -25.48
CA ASN A 20 -10.52 0.18 -25.24
C ASN A 20 -9.54 -0.89 -24.71
N MET A 21 -10.00 -2.04 -24.22
CA MET A 21 -9.12 -3.09 -23.69
C MET A 21 -8.72 -4.14 -24.75
N VAL A 22 -7.45 -4.55 -24.74
CA VAL A 22 -6.97 -5.69 -25.55
C VAL A 22 -6.82 -6.91 -24.64
N VAL A 23 -7.81 -7.79 -24.67
CA VAL A 23 -7.98 -8.85 -23.66
C VAL A 23 -7.72 -10.25 -24.25
N PRO A 24 -6.91 -11.10 -23.58
CA PRO A 24 -6.81 -12.51 -23.93
C PRO A 24 -8.12 -13.28 -23.70
N PRO A 25 -8.50 -14.28 -24.54
CA PRO A 25 -9.76 -15.02 -24.42
C PRO A 25 -9.96 -15.68 -23.06
N VAL A 26 -8.87 -16.12 -22.42
CA VAL A 26 -8.87 -16.69 -21.06
C VAL A 26 -9.37 -15.68 -20.01
N PHE A 27 -9.18 -14.38 -20.27
CA PHE A 27 -9.61 -13.29 -19.40
C PHE A 27 -10.89 -12.59 -19.88
N LYS A 28 -11.58 -13.09 -20.91
CA LYS A 28 -12.89 -12.53 -21.31
C LYS A 28 -13.95 -12.64 -20.21
N GLY A 29 -13.83 -13.65 -19.33
CA GLY A 29 -14.65 -13.77 -18.11
C GLY A 29 -14.27 -12.70 -17.07
N LEU A 30 -12.98 -12.57 -16.75
CA LEU A 30 -12.44 -11.57 -15.82
C LEU A 30 -12.67 -10.10 -16.25
N THR A 31 -12.81 -9.83 -17.55
CA THR A 31 -12.86 -8.44 -18.06
C THR A 31 -14.21 -7.77 -17.96
N ARG A 32 -15.30 -8.53 -17.83
CA ARG A 32 -16.60 -7.99 -17.43
C ARG A 32 -16.59 -7.37 -16.03
N GLU A 33 -15.67 -7.79 -15.17
CA GLU A 33 -15.47 -7.20 -13.84
C GLU A 33 -14.54 -5.98 -13.88
N LEU A 34 -13.55 -5.96 -14.78
CA LEU A 34 -12.64 -4.84 -15.00
C LEU A 34 -13.32 -3.61 -15.60
N ASP A 35 -14.34 -3.77 -16.45
CA ASP A 35 -15.16 -2.64 -16.93
C ASP A 35 -15.79 -1.85 -15.80
N LYS A 36 -16.18 -2.55 -14.73
CA LYS A 36 -16.78 -1.90 -13.57
C LYS A 36 -15.71 -1.23 -12.71
N LEU A 37 -14.45 -1.67 -12.71
CA LEU A 37 -13.35 -1.04 -11.96
C LEU A 37 -12.89 0.29 -12.57
N ALA A 38 -13.13 0.50 -13.87
CA ALA A 38 -12.57 1.61 -14.63
C ALA A 38 -13.49 2.84 -14.78
N GLU A 39 -14.61 2.93 -14.04
CA GLU A 39 -15.51 4.10 -14.05
C GLU A 39 -15.06 5.30 -13.20
N GLN A 40 -13.77 5.40 -12.82
CA GLN A 40 -13.26 6.62 -12.18
C GLN A 40 -12.11 7.20 -13.01
N PRO A 41 -12.20 8.48 -13.41
CA PRO A 41 -11.15 9.09 -14.20
C PRO A 41 -9.87 9.13 -13.37
N LEU A 42 -8.80 8.55 -13.91
CA LEU A 42 -7.45 8.51 -13.33
C LEU A 42 -6.91 9.91 -12.94
N LEU A 43 -7.52 10.97 -13.47
CA LEU A 43 -7.15 12.36 -13.30
C LEU A 43 -8.41 13.23 -13.15
N GLY A 44 -8.28 14.32 -12.38
CA GLY A 44 -9.27 15.41 -12.42
C GLY A 44 -9.40 16.01 -13.83
N PRO A 45 -10.44 16.82 -14.09
CA PRO A 45 -10.95 17.15 -15.44
C PRO A 45 -10.05 17.99 -16.37
N ARG A 46 -8.73 18.10 -16.13
CA ARG A 46 -7.79 18.91 -16.95
C ARG A 46 -6.33 18.41 -16.94
N THR A 47 -6.05 17.19 -17.38
CA THR A 47 -4.64 16.85 -17.66
C THR A 47 -4.51 16.07 -18.96
N GLU A 48 -4.38 16.80 -20.07
CA GLU A 48 -3.85 16.24 -21.31
C GLU A 48 -2.34 16.34 -21.26
N PHE A 49 -1.64 15.20 -21.34
CA PHE A 49 -0.19 15.20 -21.47
C PHE A 49 0.21 15.54 -22.91
N LEU A 50 1.43 16.06 -23.10
CA LEU A 50 1.94 16.33 -24.44
C LEU A 50 2.24 15.02 -25.17
N ASN A 51 1.80 14.92 -26.43
CA ASN A 51 2.11 13.78 -27.27
C ASN A 51 3.60 13.82 -27.67
N PRO A 52 4.39 12.76 -27.42
CA PRO A 52 5.80 12.68 -27.80
C PRO A 52 5.98 12.41 -29.30
N VAL A 53 5.65 13.40 -30.16
CA VAL A 53 5.74 13.29 -31.62
C VAL A 53 7.16 12.94 -32.09
N PHE A 54 8.19 13.39 -31.35
CA PHE A 54 9.60 13.11 -31.65
C PHE A 54 10.00 11.65 -31.38
N ALA A 55 9.21 10.88 -30.64
CA ALA A 55 9.53 9.51 -30.24
C ALA A 55 8.97 8.43 -31.19
N PHE A 56 8.17 8.80 -32.21
CA PHE A 56 7.67 7.86 -33.22
C PHE A 56 8.76 7.30 -34.13
N ALA A 57 8.50 6.16 -34.78
CA ALA A 57 9.34 5.66 -35.85
C ALA A 57 9.66 6.75 -36.90
N GLN A 58 10.94 6.90 -37.23
CA GLN A 58 11.42 7.92 -38.17
C GLN A 58 11.50 7.37 -39.59
N LYS A 59 11.31 8.22 -40.60
CA LYS A 59 11.48 7.82 -42.00
C LYS A 59 12.96 7.61 -42.32
N ASP A 60 13.29 6.47 -42.89
CA ASP A 60 14.61 6.22 -43.45
C ASP A 60 14.77 6.89 -44.84
N VAL A 61 15.95 6.75 -45.44
CA VAL A 61 16.28 7.30 -46.77
C VAL A 61 15.35 6.76 -47.87
N SER A 62 14.76 5.57 -47.67
CA SER A 62 13.79 4.97 -48.59
C SER A 62 12.35 5.46 -48.36
N GLY A 63 12.13 6.34 -47.37
CA GLY A 63 10.82 6.90 -47.01
C GLY A 63 9.98 6.01 -46.09
N ASN A 64 10.50 4.83 -45.70
CA ASN A 64 9.83 3.88 -44.83
C ASN A 64 10.03 4.26 -43.36
N LYS A 65 8.97 4.17 -42.54
CA LYS A 65 9.09 4.40 -41.10
C LYS A 65 9.84 3.23 -40.45
N ARG A 66 10.89 3.53 -39.69
CA ARG A 66 11.74 2.57 -38.98
C ARG A 66 11.81 2.89 -37.49
N PRO A 67 11.89 1.86 -36.63
CA PRO A 67 12.05 2.09 -35.20
C PRO A 67 13.34 2.88 -34.91
N GLN A 68 13.25 3.75 -33.90
CA GLN A 68 14.41 4.45 -33.35
C GLN A 68 15.26 3.51 -32.50
N ALA A 69 16.58 3.70 -32.52
CA ALA A 69 17.51 3.03 -31.63
C ALA A 69 17.58 3.81 -30.31
N ILE A 70 17.14 3.17 -29.22
CA ILE A 70 17.17 3.74 -27.87
C ILE A 70 18.23 2.97 -27.08
N ALA A 71 19.28 3.66 -26.65
CA ALA A 71 20.40 3.04 -25.94
C ALA A 71 20.04 2.81 -24.46
N HIS A 72 19.84 1.56 -24.07
CA HIS A 72 19.47 1.14 -22.72
C HIS A 72 20.63 1.36 -21.76
N ARG A 73 20.47 2.30 -20.82
CA ARG A 73 21.52 2.74 -19.90
C ARG A 73 22.78 3.24 -20.64
N GLY A 74 22.59 3.79 -21.84
CA GLY A 74 23.65 4.11 -22.79
C GLY A 74 24.14 2.91 -23.60
N TYR A 75 25.37 2.96 -24.12
CA TYR A 75 25.95 1.87 -24.91
C TYR A 75 26.57 0.76 -24.04
N LYS A 76 25.72 0.11 -23.23
CA LYS A 76 26.09 -0.89 -22.21
C LYS A 76 26.88 -2.10 -22.73
N ALA A 77 26.66 -2.52 -23.98
CA ALA A 77 27.42 -3.63 -24.56
C ALA A 77 28.93 -3.30 -24.60
N LYS A 78 29.29 -2.04 -24.89
CA LYS A 78 30.69 -1.59 -25.00
C LYS A 78 31.23 -0.97 -23.71
N PHE A 79 30.43 -0.19 -23.02
CA PHE A 79 30.85 0.60 -21.84
C PHE A 79 30.17 0.10 -20.55
N PRO A 80 30.60 0.55 -19.35
CA PRO A 80 29.85 0.35 -18.12
C PRO A 80 28.51 1.08 -18.18
N GLU A 81 27.43 0.44 -17.78
CA GLU A 81 26.08 1.01 -17.87
C GLU A 81 25.89 2.28 -17.02
N ASN A 82 25.00 3.18 -17.44
CA ASN A 82 24.69 4.44 -16.76
C ASN A 82 25.95 5.27 -16.45
N THR A 83 26.87 5.40 -17.41
CA THR A 83 28.09 6.23 -17.32
C THR A 83 28.14 7.26 -18.44
N MET A 84 28.92 8.34 -18.26
CA MET A 84 29.11 9.34 -19.32
C MET A 84 29.73 8.74 -20.58
N GLY A 85 30.66 7.78 -20.46
CA GLY A 85 31.23 7.05 -21.60
C GLY A 85 30.18 6.23 -22.35
N ALA A 86 29.27 5.55 -21.63
CA ALA A 86 28.15 4.85 -22.27
C ALA A 86 27.19 5.80 -23.00
N PHE A 87 26.87 6.96 -22.41
CA PHE A 87 26.00 7.95 -23.04
C PHE A 87 26.64 8.60 -24.27
N LYS A 88 27.91 9.01 -24.18
CA LYS A 88 28.67 9.54 -25.32
C LYS A 88 28.80 8.51 -26.44
N GLY A 89 29.17 7.29 -26.08
CA GLY A 89 29.28 6.18 -27.02
C GLY A 89 27.97 5.87 -27.74
N ALA A 90 26.82 5.99 -27.08
CA ALA A 90 25.51 5.82 -27.69
C ALA A 90 25.23 6.88 -28.77
N VAL A 91 25.54 8.15 -28.48
CA VAL A 91 25.39 9.25 -29.43
C VAL A 91 26.35 9.08 -30.62
N GLU A 92 27.61 8.72 -30.35
CA GLU A 92 28.63 8.51 -31.39
C GLU A 92 28.26 7.43 -32.41
N VAL A 93 27.60 6.35 -31.96
CA VAL A 93 27.12 5.30 -32.88
C VAL A 93 25.81 5.66 -33.59
N GLY A 94 25.21 6.80 -33.28
CA GLY A 94 23.99 7.28 -33.92
C GLY A 94 22.69 6.76 -33.31
N ALA A 95 22.68 6.40 -32.02
CA ALA A 95 21.42 6.18 -31.30
C ALA A 95 20.59 7.47 -31.31
N GLN A 96 19.28 7.35 -31.52
CA GLN A 96 18.39 8.51 -31.55
C GLN A 96 17.96 8.94 -30.13
N ALA A 97 18.07 8.04 -29.16
CA ALA A 97 17.68 8.29 -27.78
C ALA A 97 18.55 7.53 -26.78
N ILE A 98 18.52 8.00 -25.54
CA ILE A 98 19.14 7.33 -24.39
C ILE A 98 18.05 7.06 -23.36
N GLU A 99 17.97 5.82 -22.92
CA GLU A 99 17.20 5.46 -21.74
C GLU A 99 18.17 5.38 -20.54
N THR A 100 17.75 5.88 -19.38
CA THR A 100 18.54 5.82 -18.16
C THR A 100 17.67 5.82 -16.91
N ASP A 101 18.17 5.15 -15.89
CA ASP A 101 17.50 4.93 -14.60
C ASP A 101 17.85 6.02 -13.59
N ILE A 102 16.85 6.50 -12.85
CA ILE A 102 17.03 7.56 -11.84
C ILE A 102 16.94 7.00 -10.42
N HIS A 103 17.86 7.43 -9.56
CA HIS A 103 17.82 7.31 -8.10
C HIS A 103 18.22 8.63 -7.43
N LEU A 104 17.97 8.73 -6.12
CA LEU A 104 18.40 9.84 -5.28
C LEU A 104 19.52 9.39 -4.33
N SER A 105 20.49 10.29 -4.11
CA SER A 105 21.41 10.22 -2.98
C SER A 105 20.74 10.71 -1.69
N LYS A 106 21.39 10.47 -0.54
CA LYS A 106 20.93 10.93 0.78
C LYS A 106 20.75 12.45 0.86
N ASP A 107 21.65 13.20 0.22
CA ASP A 107 21.65 14.66 0.15
C ASP A 107 20.79 15.22 -1.01
N GLY A 108 19.95 14.39 -1.64
CA GLY A 108 18.95 14.83 -2.62
C GLY A 108 19.51 15.12 -4.02
N VAL A 109 20.67 14.57 -4.37
CA VAL A 109 21.24 14.66 -5.72
C VAL A 109 20.64 13.56 -6.60
N VAL A 110 20.16 13.95 -7.79
CA VAL A 110 19.61 13.02 -8.78
C VAL A 110 20.75 12.33 -9.53
N VAL A 111 20.94 11.04 -9.26
CA VAL A 111 22.02 10.21 -9.81
C VAL A 111 21.48 9.15 -10.77
N LEU A 112 22.32 8.70 -11.69
CA LEU A 112 21.94 7.72 -12.72
C LEU A 112 22.49 6.34 -12.37
N SER A 113 21.60 5.40 -12.04
CA SER A 113 21.93 4.03 -11.66
C SER A 113 20.71 3.14 -11.79
N HIS A 114 20.88 1.89 -12.21
CA HIS A 114 19.75 0.96 -12.31
C HIS A 114 19.35 0.37 -10.96
N ASP A 115 20.35 -0.08 -10.20
CA ASP A 115 20.12 -0.77 -8.93
C ASP A 115 20.02 0.26 -7.81
N LYS A 116 19.21 -0.05 -6.80
CA LYS A 116 19.11 0.73 -5.55
C LYS A 116 20.35 0.61 -4.65
N ASP A 117 21.18 -0.40 -4.92
CA ASP A 117 22.43 -0.65 -4.21
C ASP A 117 23.64 -0.58 -5.16
N LEU A 118 24.82 -0.42 -4.57
CA LEU A 118 26.06 -0.22 -5.30
C LEU A 118 26.77 -1.53 -5.66
N LYS A 119 26.16 -2.70 -5.42
CA LYS A 119 26.87 -3.98 -5.34
C LYS A 119 27.34 -4.44 -6.70
N ARG A 120 26.44 -4.43 -7.67
CA ARG A 120 26.70 -4.97 -9.00
C ARG A 120 27.65 -4.10 -9.81
N CYS A 121 27.48 -2.78 -9.75
CA CYS A 121 28.25 -1.86 -10.59
C CYS A 121 29.52 -1.35 -9.91
N PHE A 122 29.57 -1.27 -8.58
CA PHE A 122 30.67 -0.66 -7.82
C PHE A 122 31.27 -1.57 -6.73
N GLY A 123 30.73 -2.78 -6.52
CA GLY A 123 31.25 -3.75 -5.55
C GLY A 123 30.97 -3.41 -4.09
N ARG A 124 29.98 -2.55 -3.83
CA ARG A 124 29.67 -1.98 -2.52
C ARG A 124 28.26 -2.38 -2.07
N SER A 125 28.06 -2.79 -0.83
CA SER A 125 26.75 -3.28 -0.35
C SER A 125 25.80 -2.16 0.07
N GLU A 126 26.30 -0.94 0.19
CA GLU A 126 25.57 0.26 0.60
C GLU A 126 24.48 0.60 -0.43
N LYS A 127 23.34 1.12 0.06
CA LYS A 127 22.27 1.64 -0.79
C LYS A 127 22.56 3.07 -1.22
N LEU A 128 22.09 3.43 -2.40
CA LEU A 128 22.24 4.77 -2.95
C LEU A 128 21.64 5.86 -2.06
N ILE A 129 20.43 5.61 -1.55
CA ILE A 129 19.68 6.56 -0.72
C ILE A 129 20.33 6.85 0.63
N ASP A 130 21.25 5.98 1.08
CA ASP A 130 21.95 6.12 2.35
C ASP A 130 23.32 6.83 2.19
N CYS A 131 23.72 7.12 0.96
CA CYS A 131 25.02 7.68 0.62
C CYS A 131 24.92 9.13 0.14
N ASP A 132 25.79 10.01 0.63
CA ASP A 132 25.91 11.39 0.13
C ASP A 132 26.65 11.45 -1.21
N TRP A 133 26.38 12.48 -2.02
CA TRP A 133 27.01 12.65 -3.33
C TRP A 133 28.55 12.71 -3.26
N GLU A 134 29.11 13.28 -2.21
CA GLU A 134 30.56 13.33 -2.03
C GLU A 134 31.19 11.94 -2.01
N PHE A 135 30.52 10.96 -1.41
CA PHE A 135 30.94 9.56 -1.44
C PHE A 135 30.71 8.95 -2.82
N LEU A 136 29.50 9.10 -3.37
CA LEU A 136 29.11 8.48 -4.64
C LEU A 136 29.99 8.93 -5.81
N SER A 137 30.37 10.21 -5.86
CA SER A 137 31.23 10.79 -6.90
C SER A 137 32.64 10.19 -6.96
N LYS A 138 33.12 9.60 -5.85
CA LYS A 138 34.44 8.96 -5.75
C LYS A 138 34.41 7.51 -6.23
N LEU A 139 33.23 6.90 -6.36
CA LEU A 139 33.10 5.51 -6.81
C LEU A 139 33.51 5.37 -8.28
N ARG A 140 33.98 4.17 -8.63
CA ARG A 140 34.35 3.80 -10.00
C ARG A 140 33.73 2.46 -10.35
N THR A 141 33.20 2.33 -11.56
CA THR A 141 32.57 1.08 -12.01
C THR A 141 33.55 -0.08 -11.99
N LEU A 142 33.08 -1.29 -11.71
CA LEU A 142 33.92 -2.50 -11.77
C LEU A 142 34.30 -2.89 -13.21
N LYS A 143 33.45 -2.56 -14.19
CA LYS A 143 33.75 -2.77 -15.61
C LYS A 143 34.64 -1.65 -16.13
N GLU A 144 35.62 -1.99 -16.97
CA GLU A 144 36.46 -1.02 -17.69
C GLU A 144 35.60 -0.14 -18.63
N PRO A 145 35.93 1.17 -18.80
CA PRO A 145 37.16 1.84 -18.36
C PRO A 145 37.10 2.47 -16.95
N HIS A 146 36.31 1.91 -16.03
CA HIS A 146 36.21 2.33 -14.62
C HIS A 146 35.80 3.81 -14.48
N GLU A 147 34.54 4.11 -14.75
CA GLU A 147 34.02 5.48 -14.77
C GLU A 147 33.29 5.83 -13.48
N SER A 148 33.15 7.13 -13.20
CA SER A 148 32.35 7.63 -12.09
C SER A 148 30.85 7.54 -12.38
N MET A 149 30.05 7.44 -11.32
CA MET A 149 28.59 7.61 -11.42
C MET A 149 28.26 9.04 -11.89
N PRO A 150 27.43 9.22 -12.91
CA PRO A 150 26.99 10.53 -13.35
C PRO A 150 25.72 11.00 -12.61
N ARG A 151 25.56 12.31 -12.54
CA ARG A 151 24.29 12.96 -12.16
C ARG A 151 23.43 13.19 -13.39
N LEU A 152 22.13 13.36 -13.17
CA LEU A 152 21.23 13.81 -14.23
C LEU A 152 21.68 15.17 -14.80
N THR A 153 22.23 16.07 -13.98
CA THR A 153 22.81 17.35 -14.45
C THR A 153 23.91 17.15 -15.48
N ASP A 154 24.82 16.19 -15.25
CA ASP A 154 25.98 15.97 -16.11
C ASP A 154 25.54 15.48 -17.50
N LEU A 155 24.50 14.63 -17.56
CA LEU A 155 23.91 14.17 -18.81
C LEU A 155 23.15 15.30 -19.54
N LEU A 156 22.37 16.11 -18.82
CA LEU A 156 21.65 17.24 -19.41
C LEU A 156 22.61 18.30 -19.95
N GLU A 157 23.69 18.62 -19.24
CA GLU A 157 24.73 19.56 -19.68
C GLU A 157 25.43 19.07 -20.95
N TYR A 158 25.72 17.77 -21.03
CA TYR A 158 26.26 17.16 -22.24
C TYR A 158 25.28 17.29 -23.43
N LEU A 159 24.00 17.00 -23.22
CA LEU A 159 22.97 17.04 -24.27
C LEU A 159 22.50 18.45 -24.63
N ALA A 160 22.84 19.46 -23.84
CA ALA A 160 22.61 20.86 -24.14
C ALA A 160 23.64 21.42 -25.15
N GLN A 161 24.77 20.73 -25.36
CA GLN A 161 25.82 21.15 -26.29
C GLN A 161 25.31 21.21 -27.75
N PRO A 162 25.84 22.12 -28.58
CA PRO A 162 25.45 22.23 -29.99
C PRO A 162 25.68 20.93 -30.76
N GLY A 163 24.72 20.55 -31.60
CA GLY A 163 24.76 19.32 -32.41
C GLY A 163 24.09 18.10 -31.76
N MET A 164 23.64 18.23 -30.51
CA MET A 164 22.97 17.15 -29.76
C MET A 164 21.45 17.33 -29.65
N GLU A 165 20.88 18.34 -30.31
CA GLU A 165 19.48 18.78 -30.12
C GLU A 165 18.43 17.72 -30.51
N GLU A 166 18.81 16.79 -31.38
CA GLU A 166 17.93 15.71 -31.86
C GLU A 166 17.90 14.49 -30.94
N ILE A 167 18.86 14.37 -30.02
CA ILE A 167 18.90 13.26 -29.05
C ILE A 167 17.88 13.53 -27.96
N TRP A 168 17.00 12.55 -27.71
CA TRP A 168 16.00 12.60 -26.65
C TRP A 168 16.28 11.56 -25.55
N LEU A 169 15.70 11.77 -24.37
CA LEU A 169 15.87 10.97 -23.16
C LEU A 169 14.58 10.27 -22.77
N LEU A 170 14.69 9.01 -22.37
CA LEU A 170 13.68 8.29 -21.62
C LEU A 170 14.18 8.09 -20.19
N LEU A 171 13.53 8.74 -19.22
CA LEU A 171 13.93 8.65 -17.82
C LEU A 171 13.10 7.55 -17.14
N ASP A 172 13.72 6.43 -16.76
CA ASP A 172 13.08 5.38 -15.97
C ASP A 172 13.07 5.78 -14.48
N ILE A 173 11.89 6.17 -14.00
CA ILE A 173 11.67 6.59 -12.61
C ILE A 173 11.34 5.36 -11.76
N LYS A 174 12.29 4.93 -10.93
CA LYS A 174 12.15 3.74 -10.08
C LYS A 174 11.16 3.97 -8.93
N LEU A 175 10.60 2.87 -8.42
CA LEU A 175 9.61 2.88 -7.35
C LEU A 175 10.21 2.96 -5.93
N ASP A 176 11.54 2.84 -5.82
CA ASP A 176 12.24 2.69 -4.54
C ASP A 176 12.47 4.02 -3.78
N ASN A 177 12.19 5.17 -4.41
CA ASN A 177 12.31 6.48 -3.76
C ASN A 177 10.94 7.02 -3.32
N ASP A 178 10.95 8.01 -2.41
CA ASP A 178 9.75 8.77 -2.13
C ASP A 178 9.23 9.42 -3.43
N PRO A 179 7.97 9.15 -3.84
CA PRO A 179 7.45 9.62 -5.12
C PRO A 179 7.40 11.15 -5.26
N GLU A 180 7.19 11.89 -4.18
CA GLU A 180 7.09 13.35 -4.22
C GLU A 180 8.47 13.99 -4.32
N ASP A 181 9.42 13.55 -3.49
CA ASP A 181 10.79 14.04 -3.53
C ASP A 181 11.49 13.73 -4.86
N VAL A 182 11.35 12.52 -5.39
CA VAL A 182 11.97 12.17 -6.68
C VAL A 182 11.43 13.04 -7.81
N MET A 183 10.12 13.27 -7.87
CA MET A 183 9.52 14.09 -8.92
C MET A 183 9.87 15.58 -8.76
N ARG A 184 9.88 16.08 -7.53
CA ARG A 184 10.30 17.46 -7.22
C ARG A 184 11.76 17.70 -7.59
N LEU A 185 12.66 16.78 -7.22
CA LEU A 185 14.10 16.89 -7.47
C LEU A 185 14.45 16.71 -8.94
N ILE A 186 13.83 15.76 -9.66
CA ILE A 186 13.94 15.67 -11.13
C ILE A 186 13.49 16.99 -11.77
N GLY A 187 12.33 17.51 -11.37
CA GLY A 187 11.82 18.79 -11.88
C GLY A 187 12.77 19.95 -11.64
N SER A 188 13.36 20.04 -10.44
CA SER A 188 14.35 21.06 -10.10
C SER A 188 15.64 20.92 -10.92
N THR A 189 16.09 19.69 -11.16
CA THR A 189 17.31 19.36 -11.91
C THR A 189 17.16 19.67 -13.39
N ILE A 190 16.03 19.34 -14.00
CA ILE A 190 15.76 19.69 -15.41
C ILE A 190 15.71 21.21 -15.59
N ARG A 191 15.19 21.96 -14.61
CA ARG A 191 15.13 23.43 -14.65
C ARG A 191 16.49 24.10 -14.43
N SER A 192 17.43 23.45 -13.75
CA SER A 192 18.75 24.03 -13.47
C SER A 192 19.66 24.06 -14.70
N VAL A 193 19.44 23.17 -15.67
CA VAL A 193 20.23 23.11 -16.91
C VAL A 193 19.44 23.73 -18.08
N PRO A 194 19.88 24.85 -18.66
CA PRO A 194 19.17 25.48 -19.78
C PRO A 194 19.23 24.58 -21.04
N PRO A 195 18.11 24.38 -21.75
CA PRO A 195 18.10 23.61 -22.99
C PRO A 195 18.76 24.39 -24.14
N SER A 196 19.00 23.70 -25.26
CA SER A 196 19.46 24.32 -26.50
C SER A 196 18.44 25.35 -27.03
N ARG A 197 18.93 26.42 -27.67
CA ARG A 197 18.10 27.59 -28.08
C ARG A 197 16.87 27.26 -28.93
N HIS A 198 16.89 26.16 -29.67
CA HIS A 198 15.87 25.79 -30.65
C HIS A 198 15.00 24.60 -30.24
N ARG A 199 15.33 23.88 -29.14
CA ARG A 199 14.55 22.72 -28.68
C ARG A 199 14.49 22.65 -27.15
N PRO A 200 13.31 22.87 -26.54
CA PRO A 200 13.14 22.77 -25.09
C PRO A 200 13.23 21.32 -24.59
N TRP A 201 13.49 21.14 -23.28
CA TRP A 201 13.51 19.81 -22.66
C TRP A 201 12.19 19.05 -22.78
N SER A 202 11.05 19.76 -22.78
CA SER A 202 9.72 19.16 -22.95
C SER A 202 9.53 18.45 -24.30
N SER A 203 10.31 18.80 -25.33
CA SER A 203 10.30 18.11 -26.63
C SER A 203 11.46 17.12 -26.79
N ARG A 204 12.14 16.78 -25.69
CA ARG A 204 13.34 15.92 -25.67
C ARG A 204 13.38 14.95 -24.51
N ILE A 205 12.51 15.05 -23.52
CA ILE A 205 12.49 14.17 -22.35
C ILE A 205 11.12 13.51 -22.26
N VAL A 206 11.10 12.19 -22.14
CA VAL A 206 9.92 11.37 -21.85
C VAL A 206 10.10 10.79 -20.45
N LEU A 207 9.07 10.94 -19.60
CA LEU A 207 9.07 10.43 -18.24
C LEU A 207 8.52 9.00 -18.22
N GLY A 208 9.36 8.03 -17.91
CA GLY A 208 9.01 6.62 -17.78
C GLY A 208 8.46 6.31 -16.38
N VAL A 209 7.20 5.88 -16.30
CA VAL A 209 6.52 5.60 -15.02
C VAL A 209 5.99 4.17 -14.94
N TRP A 210 6.27 3.50 -13.83
CA TRP A 210 5.81 2.12 -13.59
C TRP A 210 4.38 2.05 -13.03
N ALA A 211 3.91 3.09 -12.34
CA ALA A 211 2.64 3.08 -11.63
C ALA A 211 1.83 4.37 -11.86
N ALA A 212 0.50 4.23 -11.94
CA ALA A 212 -0.41 5.35 -12.18
C ALA A 212 -0.35 6.46 -11.11
N LYS A 213 0.09 6.12 -9.88
CA LYS A 213 0.28 7.09 -8.79
C LYS A 213 1.25 8.24 -9.12
N TYR A 214 2.12 8.06 -10.11
CA TYR A 214 3.04 9.11 -10.57
C TYR A 214 2.39 10.12 -11.52
N LEU A 215 1.23 9.83 -12.12
CA LEU A 215 0.60 10.72 -13.10
C LEU A 215 0.22 12.10 -12.49
N PRO A 216 -0.39 12.19 -11.30
CA PRO A 216 -0.65 13.49 -10.66
C PRO A 216 0.64 14.24 -10.30
N LEU A 217 1.70 13.53 -9.88
CA LEU A 217 2.98 14.13 -9.54
C LEU A 217 3.71 14.69 -10.76
N CYS A 218 3.64 13.98 -11.89
CA CYS A 218 4.12 14.48 -13.18
C CYS A 218 3.37 15.75 -13.58
N SER A 219 2.03 15.77 -13.44
CA SER A 219 1.22 16.96 -13.70
C SER A 219 1.62 18.15 -12.82
N ASN A 220 1.91 17.91 -11.54
CA ASN A 220 2.28 18.98 -10.61
C ASN A 220 3.69 19.54 -10.84
N TYR A 221 4.68 18.67 -11.00
CA TYR A 221 6.10 19.08 -11.01
C TYR A 221 6.67 19.28 -12.43
N LEU A 222 6.11 18.58 -13.43
CA LEU A 222 6.56 18.53 -14.83
C LEU A 222 5.34 18.49 -15.81
N PRO A 223 4.38 19.44 -15.75
CA PRO A 223 3.11 19.38 -16.49
C PRO A 223 3.25 19.27 -18.01
N ASN A 224 4.35 19.81 -18.56
CA ASN A 224 4.57 19.91 -20.00
C ASN A 224 5.52 18.81 -20.53
N PHE A 225 5.65 17.69 -19.84
CA PHE A 225 6.52 16.60 -20.27
C PHE A 225 5.69 15.40 -20.73
N PRO A 226 6.03 14.78 -21.87
CA PRO A 226 5.45 13.51 -22.28
C PRO A 226 5.72 12.41 -21.25
N ILE A 227 4.77 11.47 -21.14
CA ILE A 227 4.84 10.36 -20.20
C ILE A 227 4.74 9.04 -20.96
N SER A 228 5.56 8.07 -20.58
CA SER A 228 5.50 6.69 -21.04
C SER A 228 5.25 5.74 -19.88
N HIS A 229 4.26 4.87 -19.99
CA HIS A 229 4.10 3.78 -19.03
C HIS A 229 5.17 2.70 -19.28
N ILE A 230 5.92 2.32 -18.25
CA ILE A 230 6.84 1.18 -18.28
C ILE A 230 6.15 -0.03 -17.64
N GLY A 231 6.11 -1.16 -18.34
CA GLY A 231 5.43 -2.35 -17.81
C GLY A 231 5.74 -3.66 -18.52
N PHE A 232 5.32 -4.75 -17.89
CA PHE A 232 5.47 -6.11 -18.38
C PHE A 232 4.12 -6.83 -18.55
N SER A 233 2.99 -6.11 -18.48
CA SER A 233 1.63 -6.67 -18.61
C SER A 233 0.79 -5.83 -19.57
N ILE A 234 0.29 -6.46 -20.64
CA ILE A 234 -0.64 -5.81 -21.58
C ILE A 234 -1.96 -5.44 -20.90
N LEU A 235 -2.41 -6.27 -19.96
CA LEU A 235 -3.65 -6.02 -19.23
C LEU A 235 -3.52 -4.73 -18.41
N TYR A 236 -2.44 -4.60 -17.63
CA TYR A 236 -2.18 -3.40 -16.84
C TYR A 236 -1.94 -2.18 -17.75
N ALA A 237 -1.10 -2.31 -18.78
CA ALA A 237 -0.83 -1.24 -19.73
C ALA A 237 -2.10 -0.73 -20.44
N SER A 238 -3.09 -1.61 -20.71
CA SER A 238 -4.36 -1.22 -21.32
C SER A 238 -5.15 -0.20 -20.48
N HIS A 239 -4.92 -0.12 -19.16
CA HIS A 239 -5.58 0.88 -18.33
C HIS A 239 -5.08 2.30 -18.64
N PHE A 240 -3.82 2.45 -19.01
CA PHE A 240 -3.23 3.74 -19.38
C PHE A 240 -3.73 4.24 -20.75
N LEU A 241 -4.40 3.40 -21.55
CA LEU A 241 -5.10 3.86 -22.76
C LEU A 241 -6.24 4.83 -22.43
N SER A 242 -6.84 4.73 -21.25
CA SER A 242 -7.89 5.66 -20.82
C SER A 242 -7.38 7.09 -20.56
N VAL A 243 -6.06 7.28 -20.40
CA VAL A 243 -5.45 8.60 -20.25
C VAL A 243 -4.90 9.04 -21.60
N PRO A 244 -5.29 10.21 -22.13
CA PRO A 244 -4.83 10.67 -23.45
C PRO A 244 -3.31 10.91 -23.48
N ASN A 245 -2.70 10.66 -24.64
CA ASN A 245 -1.30 10.97 -24.97
C ASN A 245 -0.21 10.26 -24.14
N ILE A 246 -0.53 9.23 -23.37
CA ILE A 246 0.48 8.37 -22.73
C ILE A 246 1.04 7.37 -23.74
N SER A 247 2.37 7.30 -23.87
CA SER A 247 3.09 6.30 -24.67
C SER A 247 3.38 5.03 -23.87
N PHE A 248 3.85 3.98 -24.53
CA PHE A 248 4.05 2.66 -23.91
C PHE A 248 5.46 2.15 -24.08
N ASN A 249 6.12 1.77 -22.98
CA ASN A 249 7.42 1.12 -22.95
C ASN A 249 7.26 -0.28 -22.35
N LEU A 250 7.13 -1.31 -23.19
CA LEU A 250 6.69 -2.64 -22.74
C LEU A 250 7.73 -3.73 -22.98
N LEU A 251 7.73 -4.73 -22.10
CA LEU A 251 8.53 -5.94 -22.27
C LEU A 251 8.20 -6.60 -23.62
N GLN A 252 9.19 -6.79 -24.48
CA GLN A 252 8.95 -7.27 -25.85
C GLN A 252 8.21 -8.62 -25.88
N GLY A 253 8.53 -9.53 -24.95
CA GLY A 253 7.91 -10.85 -24.90
C GLY A 253 6.37 -10.80 -24.78
N VAL A 254 5.81 -9.78 -24.14
CA VAL A 254 4.34 -9.62 -24.09
C VAL A 254 3.80 -9.04 -25.39
N LEU A 255 4.53 -8.09 -26.01
CA LEU A 255 4.17 -7.50 -27.31
C LEU A 255 4.13 -8.52 -28.46
N MET A 256 4.95 -9.58 -28.38
CA MET A 256 5.03 -10.63 -29.40
C MET A 256 3.80 -11.57 -29.43
N THR A 257 2.89 -11.46 -28.46
CA THR A 257 1.66 -12.26 -28.45
C THR A 257 0.62 -11.73 -29.44
N PRO A 258 -0.40 -12.53 -29.82
CA PRO A 258 -1.53 -12.04 -30.62
C PRO A 258 -2.23 -10.81 -30.01
N TRP A 259 -2.23 -10.70 -28.68
CA TRP A 259 -2.79 -9.54 -27.96
C TRP A 259 -1.84 -8.37 -27.94
N GLY A 260 -0.55 -8.61 -27.78
CA GLY A 260 0.47 -7.58 -27.93
C GLY A 260 0.39 -6.90 -29.30
N LYS A 261 0.20 -7.69 -30.37
CA LYS A 261 -0.02 -7.16 -31.72
C LYS A 261 -1.28 -6.30 -31.83
N LYS A 262 -2.39 -6.73 -31.23
CA LYS A 262 -3.62 -5.91 -31.17
C LYS A 262 -3.42 -4.62 -30.37
N PHE A 263 -2.63 -4.68 -29.30
CA PHE A 263 -2.30 -3.54 -28.46
C PHE A 263 -1.46 -2.51 -29.22
N ILE A 264 -0.42 -2.96 -29.96
CA ILE A 264 0.40 -2.10 -30.82
C ILE A 264 -0.49 -1.36 -31.84
N ASN A 265 -1.31 -2.11 -32.58
CA ASN A 265 -2.21 -1.52 -33.58
C ASN A 265 -3.13 -0.46 -32.95
N LYS A 266 -3.64 -0.73 -31.75
CA LYS A 266 -4.52 0.19 -31.04
C LYS A 266 -3.79 1.47 -30.60
N ALA A 267 -2.63 1.33 -29.97
CA ALA A 267 -1.81 2.46 -29.57
C ALA A 267 -1.46 3.35 -30.78
N HIS A 268 -1.14 2.75 -31.92
CA HIS A 268 -0.90 3.47 -33.17
C HIS A 268 -2.13 4.16 -33.75
N CYS A 269 -3.31 3.53 -33.70
CA CYS A 269 -4.58 4.17 -34.09
C CYS A 269 -4.85 5.43 -33.26
N GLU A 270 -4.47 5.42 -31.98
CA GLU A 270 -4.60 6.56 -31.07
C GLU A 270 -3.40 7.52 -31.10
N GLN A 271 -2.47 7.36 -32.05
CA GLN A 271 -1.26 8.16 -32.16
C GLN A 271 -0.44 8.18 -30.86
N ARG A 272 -0.13 7.01 -30.32
CA ARG A 272 0.73 6.82 -29.15
C ARG A 272 1.91 5.90 -29.52
N PRO A 273 3.16 6.32 -29.30
CA PRO A 273 4.30 5.48 -29.64
C PRO A 273 4.44 4.29 -28.69
N VAL A 274 4.95 3.19 -29.22
CA VAL A 274 5.22 1.95 -28.48
C VAL A 274 6.71 1.60 -28.59
N PHE A 275 7.35 1.41 -27.45
CA PHE A 275 8.74 0.98 -27.31
C PHE A 275 8.80 -0.45 -26.77
N ALA A 276 9.81 -1.20 -27.21
CA ALA A 276 10.07 -2.56 -26.76
C ALA A 276 11.40 -2.63 -25.99
N TRP A 277 11.38 -3.23 -24.80
CA TRP A 277 12.58 -3.43 -23.96
C TRP A 277 12.69 -4.86 -23.41
N THR A 278 13.88 -5.32 -23.00
CA THR A 278 15.19 -4.95 -23.55
C THR A 278 15.51 -5.95 -24.68
N VAL A 279 15.84 -5.46 -25.87
CA VAL A 279 15.97 -6.29 -27.08
C VAL A 279 17.42 -6.35 -27.54
N ASN A 280 18.09 -7.48 -27.32
CA ASN A 280 19.51 -7.66 -27.67
C ASN A 280 19.75 -8.72 -28.77
N GLU A 281 18.75 -9.56 -29.03
CA GLU A 281 18.80 -10.61 -30.03
C GLU A 281 18.40 -10.07 -31.41
N GLU A 282 19.21 -10.33 -32.43
CA GLU A 282 18.97 -9.84 -33.80
C GLU A 282 17.62 -10.30 -34.35
N ARG A 283 17.20 -11.54 -34.08
CA ARG A 283 15.91 -12.07 -34.53
C ARG A 283 14.73 -11.28 -33.93
N ARG A 284 14.86 -10.90 -32.66
CA ARG A 284 13.86 -10.08 -31.96
C ARG A 284 13.87 -8.63 -32.45
N MET A 285 15.05 -8.07 -32.74
CA MET A 285 15.18 -6.76 -33.39
C MET A 285 14.47 -6.72 -34.76
N ARG A 286 14.64 -7.75 -35.59
CA ARG A 286 13.94 -7.88 -36.88
C ARG A 286 12.43 -7.99 -36.70
N TRP A 287 11.98 -8.66 -35.64
CA TRP A 287 10.55 -8.72 -35.28
C TRP A 287 9.99 -7.32 -35.03
N ASP A 288 10.68 -6.48 -34.24
CA ASP A 288 10.26 -5.12 -33.93
C ASP A 288 10.16 -4.25 -35.20
N ILE A 289 11.14 -4.36 -36.09
CA ILE A 289 11.15 -3.66 -37.38
C ILE A 289 9.95 -4.09 -38.24
N ARG A 290 9.70 -5.40 -38.34
CA ARG A 290 8.58 -5.96 -39.12
C ARG A 290 7.21 -5.55 -38.57
N HIS A 291 7.09 -5.41 -37.26
CA HIS A 291 5.82 -5.09 -36.59
C HIS A 291 5.63 -3.59 -36.33
N GLY A 292 6.52 -2.74 -36.85
CA GLY A 292 6.36 -1.30 -36.84
C GLY A 292 6.47 -0.67 -35.45
N ILE A 293 7.23 -1.28 -34.53
CA ILE A 293 7.54 -0.68 -33.22
C ILE A 293 8.20 0.69 -33.42
N ASP A 294 7.91 1.67 -32.54
CA ASP A 294 8.41 3.04 -32.71
C ASP A 294 9.85 3.22 -32.23
N GLY A 295 10.25 2.45 -31.21
CA GLY A 295 11.61 2.45 -30.70
C GLY A 295 12.00 1.13 -30.03
N VAL A 296 13.26 0.74 -30.21
CA VAL A 296 13.83 -0.48 -29.65
C VAL A 296 14.88 -0.11 -28.62
N ILE A 297 14.63 -0.51 -27.37
CA ILE A 297 15.53 -0.29 -26.23
C ILE A 297 16.49 -1.48 -26.16
N THR A 298 17.79 -1.21 -26.37
CA THR A 298 18.82 -2.24 -26.51
C THR A 298 20.12 -1.86 -25.81
N ASP A 299 20.83 -2.87 -25.28
CA ASP A 299 22.18 -2.69 -24.72
C ASP A 299 23.22 -2.43 -25.82
N ASP A 300 22.93 -2.81 -27.07
CA ASP A 300 23.82 -2.66 -28.23
C ASP A 300 23.14 -1.87 -29.36
N PRO A 301 23.06 -0.53 -29.23
CA PRO A 301 22.46 0.33 -30.26
C PRO A 301 23.16 0.19 -31.63
N LYS A 302 24.47 -0.04 -31.67
CA LYS A 302 25.19 -0.22 -32.94
C LYS A 302 24.70 -1.45 -33.68
N LYS A 303 24.60 -2.59 -32.99
CA LYS A 303 24.06 -3.82 -33.58
C LYS A 303 22.64 -3.61 -34.09
N PHE A 304 21.78 -2.93 -33.34
CA PHE A 304 20.42 -2.65 -33.81
C PHE A 304 20.41 -1.77 -35.07
N LEU A 305 21.26 -0.75 -35.14
CA LEU A 305 21.39 0.11 -36.32
C LEU A 305 21.87 -0.67 -37.55
N GLU A 306 22.81 -1.61 -37.39
CA GLU A 306 23.27 -2.51 -38.46
C GLU A 306 22.14 -3.44 -38.94
N VAL A 307 21.39 -4.04 -38.00
CA VAL A 307 20.23 -4.89 -38.31
C VAL A 307 19.15 -4.09 -39.03
N ARG A 308 18.91 -2.85 -38.61
CA ARG A 308 17.94 -1.93 -39.24
C ARG A 308 18.34 -1.55 -40.66
N GLN A 309 19.64 -1.34 -40.92
CA GLN A 309 20.15 -1.02 -42.25
C GLN A 309 20.11 -2.24 -43.20
N GLY A 310 20.40 -3.44 -42.70
CA GLY A 310 20.41 -4.68 -43.49
C GLY A 310 19.03 -5.32 -43.69
N TRP A 311 17.95 -4.76 -43.14
CA TRP A 311 16.61 -5.34 -43.21
C TRP A 311 15.91 -5.03 -44.54
N HIS A 312 15.30 -6.04 -45.15
CA HIS A 312 14.44 -5.90 -46.32
C HIS A 312 13.16 -6.75 -46.19
N GLU A 313 12.07 -6.31 -46.83
CA GLU A 313 10.82 -7.08 -46.88
C GLU A 313 11.04 -8.44 -47.56
N GLY A 314 10.55 -9.52 -46.94
CA GLY A 314 10.69 -10.88 -47.46
C GLY A 314 11.86 -11.70 -46.89
N MET A 315 12.69 -11.15 -46.00
CA MET A 315 13.67 -11.96 -45.25
C MET A 315 12.98 -12.99 -44.35
N ASP A 316 13.40 -14.24 -44.44
CA ASP A 316 12.83 -15.33 -43.65
C ASP A 316 13.37 -15.26 -42.21
N ASP A 317 12.49 -14.90 -41.29
CA ASP A 317 12.81 -14.93 -39.86
C ASP A 317 12.33 -16.31 -39.39
N CYS A 318 13.17 -17.34 -39.47
CA CYS A 318 12.81 -18.67 -38.98
C CYS A 318 12.50 -18.63 -37.47
N PHE A 319 11.26 -18.27 -37.12
CA PHE A 319 10.70 -18.34 -35.79
C PHE A 319 10.40 -19.81 -35.50
N GLY A 320 11.45 -20.54 -35.09
CA GLY A 320 11.32 -21.94 -34.70
C GLY A 320 10.46 -22.12 -33.45
N LEU A 321 10.11 -23.37 -33.20
CA LEU A 321 9.35 -23.86 -32.02
C LEU A 321 9.95 -23.37 -30.69
N VAL A 322 11.26 -23.14 -30.65
CA VAL A 322 12.01 -22.69 -29.46
C VAL A 322 11.63 -21.27 -29.02
N LEU A 323 11.51 -20.30 -29.94
CA LEU A 323 11.13 -18.94 -29.55
C LEU A 323 9.65 -18.86 -29.16
N PHE A 324 8.79 -19.66 -29.80
CA PHE A 324 7.39 -19.78 -29.40
C PHE A 324 7.26 -20.31 -27.96
N LEU A 325 8.02 -21.35 -27.61
CA LEU A 325 8.09 -21.86 -26.24
C LEU A 325 8.66 -20.82 -25.25
N ASP A 326 9.67 -20.05 -25.67
CA ASP A 326 10.26 -19.00 -24.83
C ASP A 326 9.31 -17.82 -24.61
N ILE A 327 8.54 -17.41 -25.63
CA ILE A 327 7.47 -16.41 -25.50
C ILE A 327 6.37 -16.92 -24.56
N LEU A 328 5.96 -18.19 -24.69
CA LEU A 328 4.99 -18.79 -23.77
C LEU A 328 5.54 -18.82 -22.34
N ARG A 329 6.80 -19.19 -22.15
CA ARG A 329 7.48 -19.16 -20.86
C ARG A 329 7.53 -17.74 -20.28
N ILE A 330 7.96 -16.74 -21.05
CA ILE A 330 8.04 -15.33 -20.61
C ILE A 330 6.65 -14.81 -20.26
N ASN A 331 5.63 -15.10 -21.05
CA ASN A 331 4.26 -14.69 -20.74
C ASN A 331 3.71 -15.42 -19.52
N PHE A 332 4.01 -16.71 -19.35
CA PHE A 332 3.67 -17.46 -18.14
C PHE A 332 4.32 -16.86 -16.90
N PHE A 333 5.63 -16.56 -16.96
CA PHE A 333 6.33 -15.91 -15.85
C PHE A 333 5.89 -14.47 -15.64
N ALA A 334 5.62 -13.66 -16.67
CA ALA A 334 5.11 -12.30 -16.52
C ALA A 334 3.68 -12.28 -15.94
N LEU A 335 2.87 -13.28 -16.28
CA LEU A 335 1.55 -13.50 -15.71
C LEU A 335 1.66 -13.93 -14.24
N ILE A 336 2.58 -14.85 -13.92
CA ILE A 336 2.90 -15.23 -12.54
C ILE A 336 3.48 -14.05 -11.75
N PHE A 337 4.42 -13.28 -12.29
CA PHE A 337 5.03 -12.14 -11.60
C PHE A 337 4.03 -11.00 -11.40
N GLY A 338 3.15 -10.76 -12.39
CA GLY A 338 2.05 -9.83 -12.26
C GLY A 338 1.04 -10.26 -11.20
N PHE A 339 0.82 -11.58 -11.07
CA PHE A 339 -0.02 -12.16 -10.03
C PHE A 339 0.67 -12.08 -8.65
N LEU A 340 1.95 -12.47 -8.53
CA LEU A 340 2.76 -12.44 -7.31
C LEU A 340 2.96 -11.02 -6.75
N PHE A 341 3.15 -10.01 -7.60
CA PHE A 341 3.23 -8.60 -7.15
C PHE A 341 1.87 -8.04 -6.67
N GLN A 342 0.80 -8.78 -6.93
CA GLN A 342 -0.57 -8.51 -6.48
C GLN A 342 -0.91 -9.26 -5.18
N MET A 343 -0.09 -10.23 -4.77
CA MET A 343 -0.22 -10.98 -3.53
C MET A 343 0.48 -10.20 -2.41
N LYS A 344 -0.28 -9.76 -1.42
CA LYS A 344 0.22 -9.14 -0.20
C LYS A 344 -0.47 -9.84 0.96
N GLU A 345 0.18 -10.85 1.50
CA GLU A 345 -0.42 -11.70 2.53
C GLU A 345 -0.25 -11.08 3.91
N ILE A 346 -1.25 -11.30 4.77
CA ILE A 346 -1.25 -10.84 6.15
C ILE A 346 -1.53 -12.03 7.07
N ILE A 347 -0.64 -12.23 8.05
CA ILE A 347 -0.80 -13.28 9.06
C ILE A 347 -1.53 -12.68 10.26
N THR A 348 -2.62 -13.31 10.66
CA THR A 348 -3.42 -12.91 11.81
C THR A 348 -3.05 -13.73 13.04
N LEU A 349 -2.57 -13.08 14.09
CA LEU A 349 -2.25 -13.69 15.38
C LEU A 349 -3.38 -13.40 16.36
N GLN A 350 -3.96 -14.43 16.98
CA GLN A 350 -5.06 -14.30 17.93
C GLN A 350 -4.58 -14.76 19.31
N ALA A 351 -4.51 -13.84 20.27
CA ALA A 351 -3.94 -14.12 21.58
C ALA A 351 -4.98 -14.00 22.70
N GLY A 352 -5.19 -15.12 23.39
CA GLY A 352 -6.06 -15.25 24.56
C GLY A 352 -7.55 -15.22 24.24
N GLN A 353 -8.38 -15.38 25.28
CA GLN A 353 -9.83 -15.53 25.16
C GLN A 353 -10.51 -14.46 24.29
N CYS A 354 -10.18 -13.18 24.54
CA CYS A 354 -10.80 -12.06 23.81
C CYS A 354 -10.36 -12.05 22.34
N GLY A 355 -9.06 -12.20 22.07
CA GLY A 355 -8.50 -12.22 20.72
C GLY A 355 -9.09 -13.34 19.87
N ASN A 356 -9.14 -14.56 20.42
CA ASN A 356 -9.71 -15.73 19.75
C ASN A 356 -11.22 -15.59 19.50
N SER A 357 -11.98 -15.03 20.45
CA SER A 357 -13.43 -14.84 20.31
C SER A 357 -13.80 -13.80 19.25
N VAL A 358 -13.06 -12.69 19.19
CA VAL A 358 -13.20 -11.66 18.15
C VAL A 358 -12.74 -12.20 16.80
N GLY A 359 -11.59 -12.88 16.80
CA GLY A 359 -11.01 -13.51 15.62
C GLY A 359 -11.95 -14.51 14.96
N GLN A 360 -12.64 -15.35 15.75
CA GLN A 360 -13.65 -16.27 15.24
C GLN A 360 -14.77 -15.52 14.49
N GLN A 361 -15.31 -14.44 15.07
CA GLN A 361 -16.36 -13.63 14.43
C GLN A 361 -15.85 -12.91 13.17
N PHE A 362 -14.59 -12.45 13.18
CA PHE A 362 -13.96 -11.82 12.03
C PHE A 362 -13.83 -12.78 10.84
N TRP A 363 -13.34 -14.00 11.06
CA TRP A 363 -13.22 -15.00 10.00
C TRP A 363 -14.57 -15.46 9.47
N GLN A 364 -15.58 -15.61 10.33
CA GLN A 364 -16.95 -15.91 9.91
C GLN A 364 -17.50 -14.83 8.96
N GLN A 365 -17.28 -13.56 9.30
CA GLN A 365 -17.67 -12.43 8.48
C GLN A 365 -16.94 -12.44 7.13
N LEU A 366 -15.63 -12.69 7.13
CA LEU A 366 -14.85 -12.79 5.89
C LEU A 366 -15.32 -13.94 5.00
N CYS A 367 -15.57 -15.13 5.56
CA CYS A 367 -16.10 -16.26 4.79
C CYS A 367 -17.42 -15.88 4.09
N GLN A 368 -18.34 -15.21 4.79
CA GLN A 368 -19.59 -14.75 4.20
C GLN A 368 -19.37 -13.69 3.10
N GLU A 369 -18.46 -12.74 3.32
CA GLU A 369 -18.14 -11.70 2.35
C GLU A 369 -17.43 -12.21 1.09
N HIS A 370 -16.71 -13.32 1.19
CA HIS A 370 -15.98 -13.95 0.09
C HIS A 370 -16.71 -15.17 -0.52
N GLY A 371 -17.90 -15.52 -0.02
CA GLY A 371 -18.68 -16.66 -0.50
C GLY A 371 -18.01 -18.00 -0.22
N ILE A 372 -17.32 -18.10 0.92
CA ILE A 372 -16.68 -19.33 1.40
C ILE A 372 -17.61 -19.96 2.44
N ASN A 373 -17.87 -21.25 2.30
CA ASN A 373 -18.75 -21.98 3.19
C ASN A 373 -18.05 -22.38 4.51
N GLN A 374 -18.81 -23.02 5.41
CA GLN A 374 -18.33 -23.36 6.75
C GLN A 374 -17.21 -24.42 6.76
N ASP A 375 -17.04 -25.16 5.67
CA ASP A 375 -15.98 -26.14 5.48
C ASP A 375 -14.74 -25.56 4.80
N GLY A 376 -14.78 -24.28 4.43
CA GLY A 376 -13.69 -23.58 3.75
C GLY A 376 -13.72 -23.72 2.23
N ASN A 377 -14.78 -24.28 1.66
CA ASN A 377 -14.92 -24.41 0.21
C ASN A 377 -15.62 -23.19 -0.38
N LEU A 378 -15.17 -22.76 -1.55
CA LEU A 378 -15.79 -21.70 -2.32
C LEU A 378 -17.16 -22.15 -2.84
N GLU A 379 -18.18 -21.33 -2.64
CA GLU A 379 -19.51 -21.57 -3.19
C GLU A 379 -19.52 -21.31 -4.71
N ASP A 380 -20.34 -22.06 -5.45
CA ASP A 380 -20.37 -21.98 -6.93
C ASP A 380 -20.65 -20.56 -7.43
N PHE A 381 -21.53 -19.83 -6.74
CA PHE A 381 -21.89 -18.43 -7.07
C PHE A 381 -20.77 -17.42 -6.81
N ALA A 382 -19.72 -17.81 -6.08
CA ALA A 382 -18.61 -16.95 -5.66
C ALA A 382 -17.35 -17.10 -6.52
N THR A 383 -17.39 -18.00 -7.52
CA THR A 383 -16.28 -18.26 -8.46
C THR A 383 -15.92 -17.03 -9.32
N GLU A 384 -16.90 -16.17 -9.62
CA GLU A 384 -16.72 -14.96 -10.44
C GLU A 384 -16.67 -13.67 -9.61
N GLY A 385 -16.26 -13.74 -8.34
CA GLY A 385 -16.10 -12.56 -7.48
C GLY A 385 -14.77 -11.85 -7.68
N GLY A 386 -14.79 -10.60 -8.13
CA GLY A 386 -13.62 -9.72 -8.26
C GLY A 386 -12.97 -9.29 -6.93
N ASP A 387 -13.07 -10.13 -5.90
CA ASP A 387 -12.47 -9.98 -4.59
C ASP A 387 -11.17 -10.77 -4.46
N ARG A 388 -10.21 -10.19 -3.74
CA ARG A 388 -8.90 -10.75 -3.41
C ARG A 388 -8.99 -11.56 -2.12
N LYS A 389 -9.03 -12.88 -2.27
CA LYS A 389 -9.10 -13.84 -1.16
C LYS A 389 -7.71 -14.15 -0.59
N ASP A 390 -6.69 -14.09 -1.44
CA ASP A 390 -5.27 -14.39 -1.19
C ASP A 390 -4.63 -13.63 -0.03
N VAL A 391 -5.09 -12.41 0.24
CA VAL A 391 -4.57 -11.54 1.31
C VAL A 391 -4.67 -12.22 2.68
N PHE A 392 -5.82 -12.82 2.96
CA PHE A 392 -6.15 -13.40 4.26
C PHE A 392 -6.28 -14.92 4.23
N PHE A 393 -6.50 -15.51 3.06
CA PHE A 393 -6.67 -16.95 2.89
C PHE A 393 -5.53 -17.54 2.07
N TYR A 394 -5.00 -18.67 2.55
CA TYR A 394 -4.20 -19.60 1.79
C TYR A 394 -5.13 -20.53 1.00
N GLN A 395 -4.85 -20.76 -0.27
CA GLN A 395 -5.60 -21.70 -1.11
C GLN A 395 -4.89 -23.06 -1.11
N SER A 396 -5.51 -24.09 -0.51
CA SER A 396 -4.91 -25.44 -0.46
C SER A 396 -5.15 -26.25 -1.73
N ASP A 397 -6.34 -26.08 -2.32
CA ASP A 397 -6.80 -26.74 -3.54
C ASP A 397 -7.65 -25.75 -4.36
N ASP A 398 -8.06 -26.11 -5.58
CA ASP A 398 -8.82 -25.22 -6.49
C ASP A 398 -10.06 -24.56 -5.85
N THR A 399 -10.65 -25.18 -4.83
CA THR A 399 -11.87 -24.67 -4.17
C THR A 399 -11.71 -24.38 -2.68
N ARG A 400 -10.61 -24.79 -2.03
CA ARG A 400 -10.48 -24.75 -0.57
C ARG A 400 -9.59 -23.59 -0.09
N TYR A 401 -10.15 -22.76 0.76
CA TYR A 401 -9.54 -21.58 1.36
C TYR A 401 -9.38 -21.74 2.88
N ILE A 402 -8.16 -21.56 3.36
CA ILE A 402 -7.75 -21.71 4.76
C ILE A 402 -7.29 -20.34 5.28
N PRO A 403 -7.82 -19.82 6.40
CA PRO A 403 -7.34 -18.57 6.99
C PRO A 403 -5.86 -18.62 7.35
N ARG A 404 -5.11 -17.57 7.02
CA ARG A 404 -3.75 -17.30 7.51
C ARG A 404 -3.81 -16.80 8.96
N ALA A 405 -4.28 -17.67 9.85
CA ALA A 405 -4.55 -17.36 11.24
C ALA A 405 -3.81 -18.32 12.17
N ILE A 406 -3.15 -17.78 13.19
CA ILE A 406 -2.54 -18.52 14.28
C ILE A 406 -3.30 -18.19 15.56
N LEU A 407 -3.82 -19.22 16.22
CA LEU A 407 -4.65 -19.10 17.41
C LEU A 407 -3.87 -19.58 18.63
N LEU A 408 -3.64 -18.67 19.55
CA LEU A 408 -2.81 -18.88 20.73
C LEU A 408 -3.65 -18.67 21.98
N ASP A 409 -3.72 -19.69 22.83
CA ASP A 409 -4.28 -19.55 24.17
C ASP A 409 -3.55 -20.46 25.17
N LEU A 410 -3.39 -19.96 26.39
CA LEU A 410 -2.85 -20.75 27.49
C LEU A 410 -3.95 -21.61 28.13
N GLU A 411 -5.22 -21.26 27.90
CA GLU A 411 -6.39 -22.00 28.36
C GLU A 411 -7.11 -22.69 27.19
N PRO A 412 -7.51 -23.96 27.34
CA PRO A 412 -8.11 -24.72 26.24
C PRO A 412 -9.55 -24.30 25.90
N ARG A 413 -10.27 -23.64 26.81
CA ARG A 413 -11.73 -23.46 26.74
C ARG A 413 -12.21 -22.83 25.44
N VAL A 414 -11.56 -21.75 25.00
CA VAL A 414 -12.00 -20.99 23.82
C VAL A 414 -11.60 -21.70 22.54
N LEU A 415 -10.38 -22.23 22.48
CA LEU A 415 -9.89 -22.97 21.33
C LEU A 415 -10.69 -24.27 21.11
N GLN A 416 -11.05 -24.99 22.18
CA GLN A 416 -11.97 -26.13 22.10
C GLN A 416 -13.36 -25.71 21.62
N SER A 417 -13.86 -24.53 22.00
CA SER A 417 -15.13 -24.01 21.49
C SER A 417 -15.05 -23.73 19.97
N ILE A 418 -13.91 -23.25 19.47
CA ILE A 418 -13.70 -23.01 18.04
C ILE A 418 -13.60 -24.35 17.28
N GLN A 419 -12.88 -25.32 17.83
CA GLN A 419 -12.75 -26.68 17.27
C GLN A 419 -14.08 -27.45 17.24
N ASN A 420 -15.05 -27.09 18.07
CA ASN A 420 -16.41 -27.64 18.06
C ASN A 420 -17.42 -26.75 17.31
N SER A 421 -16.98 -25.61 16.77
CA SER A 421 -17.87 -24.69 16.05
C SER A 421 -18.18 -25.19 14.63
N PRO A 422 -19.24 -24.67 13.98
CA PRO A 422 -19.54 -25.02 12.59
C PRO A 422 -18.38 -24.71 11.62
N TYR A 423 -17.58 -23.69 11.93
CA TYR A 423 -16.42 -23.27 11.14
C TYR A 423 -15.11 -23.97 11.55
N LYS A 424 -15.17 -25.10 12.26
CA LYS A 424 -13.95 -25.80 12.71
C LYS A 424 -13.03 -26.24 11.56
N ASN A 425 -13.61 -26.54 10.40
CA ASN A 425 -12.91 -27.15 9.26
C ASN A 425 -12.15 -26.12 8.40
N ILE A 426 -12.37 -24.82 8.63
CA ILE A 426 -11.68 -23.77 7.86
C ILE A 426 -10.24 -23.57 8.32
N TYR A 427 -9.96 -23.74 9.62
CA TYR A 427 -8.66 -23.43 10.19
C TYR A 427 -7.66 -24.57 9.96
N ASN A 428 -6.38 -24.22 9.79
CA ASN A 428 -5.31 -25.21 9.81
C ASN A 428 -5.14 -25.76 11.25
N PRO A 429 -5.28 -27.08 11.47
CA PRO A 429 -5.07 -27.68 12.80
C PRO A 429 -3.68 -27.42 13.38
N GLU A 430 -2.65 -27.26 12.54
CA GLU A 430 -1.28 -26.95 12.97
C GLU A 430 -1.12 -25.51 13.47
N ASN A 431 -2.12 -24.66 13.30
CA ASN A 431 -2.09 -23.26 13.72
C ASN A 431 -2.77 -23.02 15.08
N PHE A 432 -3.15 -24.10 15.79
CA PHE A 432 -3.67 -24.02 17.15
C PHE A 432 -2.57 -24.30 18.16
N TYR A 433 -2.30 -23.31 19.00
CA TYR A 433 -1.44 -23.48 20.16
C TYR A 433 -2.27 -23.50 21.44
N ILE A 434 -2.22 -24.63 22.17
CA ILE A 434 -2.79 -24.78 23.51
C ILE A 434 -1.65 -25.23 24.43
N HIS A 435 -1.42 -24.51 25.52
CA HIS A 435 -0.39 -24.88 26.49
C HIS A 435 -0.65 -26.27 27.10
N LYS A 436 0.38 -27.13 27.16
CA LYS A 436 0.28 -28.55 27.55
C LYS A 436 -0.32 -28.75 28.95
N ASP A 437 0.01 -27.86 29.89
CA ASP A 437 -0.47 -27.94 31.26
C ASP A 437 -1.86 -27.32 31.45
N GLY A 438 -2.39 -26.62 30.43
CA GLY A 438 -3.67 -25.90 30.51
C GLY A 438 -3.73 -24.84 31.63
N THR A 439 -2.58 -24.47 32.18
CA THR A 439 -2.43 -23.46 33.22
C THR A 439 -2.54 -22.08 32.58
N GLY A 440 -3.70 -21.45 32.75
CA GLY A 440 -3.91 -20.08 32.28
C GLY A 440 -3.02 -19.06 32.97
N ALA A 441 -2.87 -17.89 32.37
CA ALA A 441 -2.13 -16.77 32.96
C ALA A 441 -2.83 -16.14 34.19
N GLY A 442 -4.02 -16.60 34.58
CA GLY A 442 -4.69 -16.17 35.82
C GLY A 442 -4.94 -14.66 35.93
N ASN A 443 -5.23 -14.00 34.80
CA ASN A 443 -5.35 -12.53 34.69
C ASN A 443 -4.09 -11.75 35.14
N ASN A 444 -2.91 -12.36 35.11
CA ASN A 444 -1.64 -11.72 35.45
C ASN A 444 -0.75 -11.60 34.22
N TRP A 445 -0.40 -10.36 33.84
CA TRP A 445 0.49 -10.07 32.72
C TRP A 445 1.86 -10.76 32.86
N GLY A 446 2.46 -10.74 34.05
CA GLY A 446 3.79 -11.31 34.28
C GLY A 446 3.82 -12.83 34.08
N ALA A 447 2.75 -13.52 34.48
CA ALA A 447 2.60 -14.95 34.25
C ALA A 447 2.43 -15.25 32.74
N GLY A 448 1.60 -14.46 32.04
CA GLY A 448 1.43 -14.60 30.59
C GLY A 448 2.73 -14.33 29.81
N TYR A 449 3.52 -13.35 30.23
CA TYR A 449 4.80 -13.02 29.63
C TYR A 449 5.85 -14.12 29.88
N ALA A 450 5.98 -14.59 31.13
CA ALA A 450 6.90 -15.67 31.47
C ALA A 450 6.55 -16.98 30.76
N MET A 451 5.26 -17.26 30.58
CA MET A 451 4.83 -18.41 29.77
C MET A 451 5.19 -18.23 28.29
N GLY A 452 5.13 -16.99 27.78
CA GLY A 452 5.60 -16.63 26.44
C GLY A 452 7.03 -17.08 26.15
N GLU A 453 7.93 -16.92 27.11
CA GLU A 453 9.32 -17.39 26.99
C GLU A 453 9.42 -18.91 26.88
N GLN A 454 8.60 -19.64 27.63
CA GLN A 454 8.59 -21.11 27.61
C GLN A 454 8.08 -21.67 26.28
N VAL A 455 7.10 -20.99 25.68
CA VAL A 455 6.44 -21.41 24.43
C VAL A 455 7.05 -20.77 23.19
N HIS A 456 8.15 -20.01 23.36
CA HIS A 456 8.75 -19.18 22.32
C HIS A 456 9.10 -19.98 21.07
N GLU A 457 9.81 -21.10 21.22
CA GLU A 457 10.23 -21.92 20.09
C GLU A 457 9.03 -22.46 19.31
N GLU A 458 8.07 -23.09 20.00
CA GLU A 458 6.88 -23.68 19.37
C GLU A 458 6.04 -22.62 18.62
N VAL A 459 5.82 -21.44 19.22
CA VAL A 459 5.01 -20.38 18.61
C VAL A 459 5.76 -19.68 17.46
N MET A 460 7.07 -19.44 17.58
CA MET A 460 7.85 -18.83 16.51
C MET A 460 8.02 -19.76 15.31
N ASP A 461 8.13 -21.07 15.52
CA ASP A 461 8.15 -22.06 14.43
C ASP A 461 6.82 -22.06 13.65
N MET A 462 5.69 -21.91 14.35
CA MET A 462 4.38 -21.76 13.69
C MET A 462 4.32 -20.47 12.85
N ILE A 463 4.83 -19.35 13.38
CA ILE A 463 4.87 -18.06 12.67
C ILE A 463 5.80 -18.15 11.45
N ASP A 464 6.97 -18.75 11.59
CA ASP A 464 7.92 -18.94 10.49
C ASP A 464 7.34 -19.79 9.38
N ARG A 465 6.68 -20.91 9.71
CA ARG A 465 6.04 -21.78 8.72
C ARG A 465 4.99 -21.03 7.89
N GLU A 466 4.17 -20.20 8.53
CA GLU A 466 3.16 -19.39 7.83
C GLU A 466 3.79 -18.22 7.05
N ALA A 467 4.88 -17.63 7.56
CA ALA A 467 5.63 -16.58 6.88
C ALA A 467 6.36 -17.11 5.64
N ASP A 468 7.00 -18.27 5.74
CA ASP A 468 7.68 -18.96 4.63
C ASP A 468 6.66 -19.50 3.60
N GLY A 469 5.44 -19.83 4.04
CA GLY A 469 4.31 -20.18 3.18
C GLY A 469 3.59 -18.98 2.54
N SER A 470 4.15 -17.77 2.67
CA SER A 470 3.63 -16.54 2.05
C SER A 470 4.60 -16.06 0.98
N ASP A 471 4.11 -15.75 -0.22
CA ASP A 471 4.96 -15.32 -1.34
C ASP A 471 5.53 -13.91 -1.09
N SER A 472 4.72 -13.02 -0.51
CA SER A 472 5.12 -11.66 -0.18
C SER A 472 4.39 -11.13 1.06
N LEU A 473 4.76 -11.68 2.23
CA LEU A 473 4.24 -11.26 3.53
C LEU A 473 4.34 -9.73 3.72
N GLU A 474 3.21 -9.06 3.91
CA GLU A 474 3.15 -7.62 4.16
C GLU A 474 3.34 -7.29 5.63
N GLY A 475 2.72 -8.07 6.52
CA GLY A 475 2.75 -7.80 7.96
C GLY A 475 1.94 -8.77 8.80
N PHE A 476 1.85 -8.44 10.08
CA PHE A 476 1.13 -9.18 11.10
C PHE A 476 -0.04 -8.35 11.64
N MET A 477 -1.18 -9.02 11.85
CA MET A 477 -2.34 -8.48 12.54
C MET A 477 -2.52 -9.18 13.89
N LEU A 478 -2.25 -8.48 14.99
CA LEU A 478 -2.43 -9.04 16.34
C LEU A 478 -3.79 -8.66 16.94
N LEU A 479 -4.62 -9.66 17.24
CA LEU A 479 -5.88 -9.52 17.96
C LEU A 479 -5.70 -9.94 19.40
N HIS A 480 -5.88 -9.01 20.34
CA HIS A 480 -5.67 -9.29 21.75
C HIS A 480 -6.43 -8.31 22.66
N SER A 481 -6.49 -8.62 23.96
CA SER A 481 -6.95 -7.69 24.99
C SER A 481 -5.79 -7.23 25.86
N ILE A 482 -5.75 -5.93 26.18
CA ILE A 482 -4.73 -5.33 27.05
C ILE A 482 -4.98 -5.56 28.56
N ALA A 483 -6.11 -6.19 28.91
CA ALA A 483 -6.56 -6.31 30.30
C ALA A 483 -6.48 -7.73 30.87
N GLY A 484 -6.53 -8.75 30.00
CA GLY A 484 -6.46 -10.17 30.42
C GLY A 484 -5.06 -10.58 30.88
N GLY A 485 -4.83 -11.86 31.15
CA GLY A 485 -3.49 -12.40 31.43
C GLY A 485 -2.75 -12.78 30.14
N THR A 486 -3.34 -13.68 29.35
CA THR A 486 -2.75 -14.18 28.09
C THR A 486 -2.63 -13.08 27.04
N GLY A 487 -3.74 -12.43 26.67
CA GLY A 487 -3.73 -11.40 25.63
C GLY A 487 -2.83 -10.20 25.96
N SER A 488 -2.62 -9.91 27.24
CA SER A 488 -1.76 -8.80 27.68
C SER A 488 -0.29 -9.26 27.73
N GLY A 489 0.02 -10.29 28.53
CA GLY A 489 1.39 -10.78 28.77
C GLY A 489 1.99 -11.48 27.57
N LEU A 490 1.37 -12.56 27.08
CA LEU A 490 1.82 -13.27 25.89
C LEU A 490 1.75 -12.36 24.65
N GLY A 491 0.70 -11.52 24.54
CA GLY A 491 0.62 -10.53 23.47
C GLY A 491 1.77 -9.53 23.47
N SER A 492 2.20 -9.05 24.65
CA SER A 492 3.36 -8.17 24.80
C SER A 492 4.65 -8.86 24.40
N PHE A 493 4.85 -10.10 24.84
CA PHE A 493 6.00 -10.91 24.44
C PHE A 493 6.08 -11.12 22.92
N LEU A 494 4.95 -11.42 22.27
CA LEU A 494 4.90 -11.60 20.81
C LEU A 494 5.23 -10.30 20.07
N LEU A 495 4.75 -9.15 20.54
CA LEU A 495 5.06 -7.86 19.91
C LEU A 495 6.57 -7.58 19.88
N GLU A 496 7.27 -7.82 20.99
CA GLU A 496 8.74 -7.67 21.05
C GLU A 496 9.43 -8.61 20.06
N ARG A 497 9.08 -9.91 20.10
CA ARG A 497 9.75 -10.93 19.27
C ARG A 497 9.47 -10.77 17.78
N LEU A 498 8.26 -10.33 17.40
CA LEU A 498 7.92 -10.02 16.02
C LEU A 498 8.71 -8.81 15.52
N ASN A 499 8.82 -7.77 16.33
CA ASN A 499 9.58 -6.57 15.96
C ASN A 499 11.08 -6.88 15.78
N ASP A 500 11.65 -7.71 16.65
CA ASP A 500 13.07 -8.10 16.57
C ASP A 500 13.35 -9.02 15.36
N LYS A 501 12.48 -10.00 15.10
CA LYS A 501 12.68 -11.00 14.04
C LYS A 501 12.27 -10.49 12.66
N PHE A 502 11.21 -9.69 12.58
CA PHE A 502 10.64 -9.18 11.33
C PHE A 502 10.64 -7.63 11.28
N PRO A 503 11.79 -6.96 11.43
CA PRO A 503 11.87 -5.49 11.57
C PRO A 503 11.44 -4.70 10.32
N LYS A 504 11.18 -5.38 9.20
CA LYS A 504 10.72 -4.78 7.93
C LYS A 504 9.23 -5.02 7.66
N LYS A 505 8.54 -5.76 8.53
CA LYS A 505 7.14 -6.13 8.36
C LYS A 505 6.30 -5.27 9.28
N LEU A 506 5.13 -4.85 8.79
CA LEU A 506 4.24 -4.03 9.60
C LEU A 506 3.56 -4.86 10.69
N ILE A 507 3.44 -4.28 11.87
CA ILE A 507 2.71 -4.85 13.00
C ILE A 507 1.52 -3.94 13.29
N GLN A 508 0.33 -4.38 12.87
CA GLN A 508 -0.93 -3.72 13.21
C GLN A 508 -1.65 -4.52 14.30
N THR A 509 -2.15 -3.84 15.33
CA THR A 509 -2.91 -4.48 16.40
C THR A 509 -4.37 -4.03 16.40
N TYR A 510 -5.27 -4.96 16.73
CA TYR A 510 -6.64 -4.68 17.12
C TYR A 510 -6.74 -4.96 18.61
N SER A 511 -6.51 -3.91 19.39
CA SER A 511 -6.36 -4.01 20.85
C SER A 511 -7.68 -3.66 21.52
N VAL A 512 -8.24 -4.63 22.25
CA VAL A 512 -9.48 -4.45 23.02
C VAL A 512 -9.16 -3.87 24.40
N PHE A 513 -9.61 -2.64 24.60
CA PHE A 513 -9.49 -1.90 25.84
C PHE A 513 -10.65 -2.25 26.78
N PRO A 514 -10.35 -2.44 28.08
CA PRO A 514 -11.37 -2.77 29.06
C PRO A 514 -12.28 -1.57 29.32
N ASN A 515 -13.50 -1.86 29.79
CA ASN A 515 -14.35 -0.81 30.32
C ASN A 515 -13.74 -0.26 31.61
N THR A 516 -13.24 0.98 31.58
CA THR A 516 -12.63 1.63 32.75
C THR A 516 -13.60 1.89 33.91
N GLN A 517 -14.92 1.79 33.70
CA GLN A 517 -15.92 2.06 34.75
C GLN A 517 -16.38 0.77 35.46
N ASP A 518 -16.58 -0.31 34.71
CA ASP A 518 -17.03 -1.61 35.22
C ASP A 518 -16.14 -2.72 34.64
N SER A 519 -15.17 -3.20 35.43
CA SER A 519 -14.34 -4.36 35.09
C SER A 519 -14.33 -5.35 36.25
N ASP A 520 -14.59 -6.62 35.94
CA ASP A 520 -14.55 -7.72 36.92
C ASP A 520 -13.11 -8.06 37.36
N ILE A 521 -12.09 -7.58 36.62
CA ILE A 521 -10.68 -7.90 36.86
C ILE A 521 -10.03 -6.77 37.67
N VAL A 522 -9.76 -7.02 38.95
CA VAL A 522 -9.18 -6.02 39.86
C VAL A 522 -7.77 -5.56 39.49
N VAL A 523 -6.98 -6.43 38.86
CA VAL A 523 -5.58 -6.13 38.44
C VAL A 523 -5.46 -5.55 37.03
N GLN A 524 -6.59 -5.29 36.35
CA GLN A 524 -6.61 -4.78 34.99
C GLN A 524 -5.71 -3.56 34.75
N PRO A 525 -5.64 -2.54 35.63
CA PRO A 525 -4.80 -1.37 35.40
C PRO A 525 -3.29 -1.71 35.32
N TYR A 526 -2.83 -2.74 36.04
CA TYR A 526 -1.45 -3.23 35.94
C TYR A 526 -1.19 -3.91 34.59
N ASN A 527 -2.08 -4.78 34.15
CA ASN A 527 -1.93 -5.46 32.84
C ASN A 527 -1.96 -4.44 31.69
N SER A 528 -2.85 -3.44 31.79
CA SER A 528 -3.01 -2.43 30.76
C SER A 528 -1.80 -1.51 30.65
N ILE A 529 -1.20 -1.05 31.75
CA ILE A 529 -0.02 -0.17 31.65
C ILE A 529 1.18 -0.90 31.02
N LEU A 530 1.40 -2.16 31.39
CA LEU A 530 2.49 -2.98 30.85
C LEU A 530 2.29 -3.26 29.35
N SER A 531 1.08 -3.60 28.95
CA SER A 531 0.74 -3.80 27.53
C SER A 531 0.86 -2.52 26.71
N MET A 532 0.42 -1.39 27.28
CA MET A 532 0.48 -0.09 26.61
C MET A 532 1.91 0.32 26.27
N ARG A 533 2.89 0.02 27.12
CA ARG A 533 4.31 0.25 26.82
C ARG A 533 4.71 -0.48 25.52
N ARG A 534 4.41 -1.76 25.38
CA ARG A 534 4.78 -2.56 24.20
C ARG A 534 4.01 -2.16 22.95
N LEU A 535 2.73 -1.82 23.10
CA LEU A 535 1.96 -1.23 21.99
C LEU A 535 2.62 0.07 21.49
N THR A 536 3.13 0.90 22.40
CA THR A 536 3.79 2.17 22.03
C THR A 536 5.16 1.99 21.37
N GLN A 537 5.90 0.94 21.73
CA GLN A 537 7.29 0.76 21.30
C GLN A 537 7.45 -0.22 20.13
N ASN A 538 6.55 -1.19 19.98
CA ASN A 538 6.73 -2.35 19.10
C ASN A 538 5.62 -2.54 18.06
N ALA A 539 4.59 -1.68 18.02
CA ALA A 539 3.55 -1.72 17.01
C ALA A 539 3.62 -0.49 16.10
N ASP A 540 3.39 -0.68 14.79
CA ASP A 540 3.34 0.41 13.82
C ASP A 540 1.97 1.11 13.83
N SER A 541 0.90 0.38 14.16
CA SER A 541 -0.47 0.91 14.19
C SER A 541 -1.33 0.17 15.19
N VAL A 542 -2.03 0.90 16.06
CA VAL A 542 -2.91 0.32 17.08
C VAL A 542 -4.34 0.79 16.86
N VAL A 543 -5.21 -0.10 16.41
CA VAL A 543 -6.65 0.17 16.29
C VAL A 543 -7.29 -0.06 17.66
N VAL A 544 -7.74 1.03 18.29
CA VAL A 544 -8.30 1.00 19.64
C VAL A 544 -9.78 0.62 19.61
N LEU A 545 -10.14 -0.42 20.37
CA LEU A 545 -11.50 -0.92 20.54
C LEU A 545 -11.90 -0.84 22.01
N ASP A 546 -12.67 0.16 22.41
CA ASP A 546 -13.07 0.36 23.82
C ASP A 546 -14.39 -0.36 24.14
N ASN A 547 -14.32 -1.37 25.01
CA ASN A 547 -15.51 -2.12 25.45
C ASN A 547 -16.58 -1.22 26.09
N GLY A 548 -16.21 -0.12 26.77
CA GLY A 548 -17.19 0.81 27.32
C GLY A 548 -17.99 1.52 26.22
N ALA A 549 -17.33 1.93 25.14
CA ALA A 549 -17.98 2.54 23.98
C ALA A 549 -18.78 1.52 23.16
N LEU A 550 -18.23 0.31 22.96
CA LEU A 550 -18.90 -0.78 22.23
C LEU A 550 -20.18 -1.21 22.95
N SER A 551 -20.14 -1.39 24.27
CA SER A 551 -21.33 -1.71 25.07
C SER A 551 -22.38 -0.61 25.01
N ARG A 552 -21.97 0.67 25.08
CA ARG A 552 -22.90 1.80 24.89
C ARG A 552 -23.56 1.77 23.52
N ILE A 553 -22.78 1.58 22.44
CA ILE A 553 -23.30 1.52 21.07
C ILE A 553 -24.24 0.32 20.91
N ALA A 554 -23.87 -0.86 21.42
CA ALA A 554 -24.71 -2.05 21.38
C ALA A 554 -26.03 -1.83 22.13
N ALA A 555 -25.99 -1.25 23.33
CA ALA A 555 -27.18 -0.95 24.12
C ALA A 555 -28.12 0.05 23.41
N ASP A 556 -27.57 1.17 22.93
CA ASP A 556 -28.33 2.22 22.26
C ASP A 556 -28.96 1.76 20.93
N ARG A 557 -28.26 0.88 20.19
CA ARG A 557 -28.64 0.47 18.83
C ARG A 557 -29.47 -0.80 18.79
N LEU A 558 -29.19 -1.77 19.66
CA LEU A 558 -29.94 -3.02 19.74
C LEU A 558 -31.15 -2.91 20.69
N HIS A 559 -31.30 -1.77 21.39
CA HIS A 559 -32.33 -1.57 22.41
C HIS A 559 -32.28 -2.63 23.52
N VAL A 560 -31.07 -3.01 23.92
CA VAL A 560 -30.79 -3.99 24.98
C VAL A 560 -30.15 -3.25 26.16
N GLN A 561 -30.55 -3.56 27.40
CA GLN A 561 -29.96 -2.91 28.59
C GLN A 561 -28.52 -3.36 28.85
N ASN A 562 -28.25 -4.67 28.73
CA ASN A 562 -26.94 -5.28 28.98
C ASN A 562 -26.52 -6.11 27.75
N PRO A 563 -25.69 -5.57 26.84
CA PRO A 563 -25.25 -6.31 25.66
C PRO A 563 -24.29 -7.44 26.04
N SER A 564 -24.39 -8.57 25.35
CA SER A 564 -23.47 -9.70 25.55
C SER A 564 -22.14 -9.48 24.83
N PHE A 565 -21.08 -10.18 25.25
CA PHE A 565 -19.78 -10.15 24.55
C PHE A 565 -19.89 -10.60 23.09
N GLN A 566 -20.83 -11.50 22.77
CA GLN A 566 -21.07 -11.90 21.39
C GLN A 566 -21.56 -10.71 20.55
N GLN A 567 -22.47 -9.89 21.09
CA GLN A 567 -22.99 -8.70 20.41
C GLN A 567 -21.92 -7.62 20.25
N THR A 568 -21.07 -7.40 21.26
CA THR A 568 -19.94 -6.46 21.12
C THR A 568 -18.91 -6.96 20.11
N ASN A 569 -18.64 -8.27 20.09
CA ASN A 569 -17.69 -8.87 19.14
C ASN A 569 -18.19 -8.79 17.69
N GLN A 570 -19.50 -8.83 17.45
CA GLN A 570 -20.09 -8.57 16.11
C GLN A 570 -19.82 -7.14 15.63
N LEU A 571 -19.88 -6.15 16.53
CA LEU A 571 -19.52 -4.76 16.18
C LEU A 571 -18.04 -4.65 15.84
N VAL A 572 -17.18 -5.32 16.63
CA VAL A 572 -15.74 -5.36 16.38
C VAL A 572 -15.43 -6.04 15.05
N SER A 573 -16.00 -7.22 14.76
CA SER A 573 -15.76 -7.93 13.51
C SER A 573 -16.21 -7.12 12.29
N THR A 574 -17.32 -6.39 12.40
CA THR A 574 -17.79 -5.47 11.34
C THR A 574 -16.76 -4.38 11.05
N VAL A 575 -16.15 -3.81 12.09
CA VAL A 575 -15.13 -2.75 11.95
C VAL A 575 -13.85 -3.31 11.36
N MET A 576 -13.40 -4.46 11.85
CA MET A 576 -12.22 -5.14 11.33
C MET A 576 -12.39 -5.52 9.86
N SER A 577 -13.57 -6.02 9.48
CA SER A 577 -13.88 -6.28 8.07
C SER A 577 -13.88 -4.99 7.24
N ALA A 578 -14.49 -3.92 7.78
CA ALA A 578 -14.55 -2.63 7.09
C ALA A 578 -13.17 -1.97 6.92
N SER A 579 -12.26 -2.09 7.90
CA SER A 579 -10.91 -1.53 7.82
C SER A 579 -10.03 -2.27 6.82
N THR A 580 -10.26 -3.58 6.63
CA THR A 580 -9.50 -4.41 5.68
C THR A 580 -10.16 -4.49 4.30
N THR A 581 -11.29 -3.79 4.08
CA THR A 581 -12.03 -3.87 2.81
C THR A 581 -11.19 -3.41 1.62
N THR A 582 -10.35 -2.38 1.76
CA THR A 582 -9.51 -1.87 0.66
C THR A 582 -8.39 -2.85 0.26
N LEU A 583 -8.03 -3.77 1.17
CA LEU A 583 -7.05 -4.84 0.89
C LEU A 583 -7.72 -6.00 0.13
N ARG A 584 -8.96 -6.34 0.52
CA ARG A 584 -9.73 -7.49 0.02
C ARG A 584 -10.51 -7.19 -1.26
N TYR A 585 -10.93 -5.95 -1.45
CA TYR A 585 -11.62 -5.51 -2.67
C TYR A 585 -10.78 -4.42 -3.31
N PRO A 586 -10.08 -4.72 -4.43
CA PRO A 586 -9.15 -3.79 -5.03
C PRO A 586 -9.87 -2.49 -5.42
N GLY A 587 -9.35 -1.37 -4.94
CA GLY A 587 -9.79 -0.02 -5.25
C GLY A 587 -8.69 0.81 -5.91
N TYR A 588 -8.91 2.12 -6.08
CA TYR A 588 -7.91 3.00 -6.68
C TYR A 588 -6.81 3.44 -5.68
N MET A 589 -7.15 3.58 -4.41
CA MET A 589 -6.27 4.08 -3.34
C MET A 589 -6.26 3.11 -2.16
N HIS A 590 -5.11 2.99 -1.48
CA HIS A 590 -4.93 2.18 -0.26
C HIS A 590 -5.16 0.67 -0.43
N ASN A 591 -4.58 0.10 -1.48
CA ASN A 591 -4.63 -1.35 -1.76
C ASN A 591 -3.65 -2.18 -0.91
N ASP A 592 -2.92 -1.53 -0.02
CA ASP A 592 -1.91 -2.11 0.84
C ASP A 592 -1.94 -1.50 2.24
N LEU A 593 -1.51 -2.29 3.23
CA LEU A 593 -1.49 -1.89 4.62
C LEU A 593 -0.50 -0.75 4.86
N VAL A 594 0.64 -0.77 4.15
CA VAL A 594 1.65 0.30 4.18
C VAL A 594 1.05 1.65 3.82
N GLY A 595 0.27 1.74 2.73
CA GLY A 595 -0.37 2.98 2.32
C GLY A 595 -1.41 3.48 3.32
N ILE A 596 -2.17 2.58 3.96
CA ILE A 596 -3.15 2.93 5.00
C ILE A 596 -2.45 3.51 6.23
N VAL A 597 -1.39 2.86 6.70
CA VAL A 597 -0.63 3.30 7.89
C VAL A 597 0.05 4.64 7.63
N ALA A 598 0.74 4.79 6.50
CA ALA A 598 1.45 6.01 6.13
C ALA A 598 0.53 7.24 6.00
N SER A 599 -0.72 7.04 5.56
CA SER A 599 -1.69 8.16 5.46
C SER A 599 -2.31 8.57 6.78
N LEU A 600 -2.38 7.65 7.74
CA LEU A 600 -3.02 7.86 9.04
C LEU A 600 -2.04 8.31 10.13
N ILE A 601 -0.76 7.95 10.03
CA ILE A 601 0.20 8.11 11.12
C ILE A 601 1.34 9.02 10.64
N PRO A 602 1.22 10.35 10.82
CA PRO A 602 2.27 11.30 10.40
C PRO A 602 3.49 11.29 11.34
N THR A 603 3.30 10.86 12.59
CA THR A 603 4.32 10.81 13.65
C THR A 603 4.35 9.40 14.24
N PRO A 604 5.48 8.68 14.22
CA PRO A 604 5.53 7.26 14.55
C PRO A 604 5.00 6.88 15.93
N ARG A 605 5.17 7.72 16.97
CA ARG A 605 4.70 7.42 18.33
C ARG A 605 3.19 7.62 18.50
N CYS A 606 2.59 8.59 17.81
CA CYS A 606 1.15 8.84 17.85
C CYS A 606 0.37 7.94 16.86
N HIS A 607 0.48 6.61 17.01
CA HIS A 607 -0.10 5.64 16.08
C HIS A 607 -1.41 4.97 16.54
N PHE A 608 -2.06 5.51 17.58
CA PHE A 608 -3.33 4.98 18.09
C PHE A 608 -4.53 5.55 17.33
N LEU A 609 -5.25 4.66 16.65
CA LEU A 609 -6.37 5.01 15.77
C LEU A 609 -7.71 4.80 16.47
N MET A 610 -8.56 5.82 16.38
CA MET A 610 -9.96 5.76 16.79
C MET A 610 -10.84 5.32 15.63
N THR A 611 -11.78 4.43 15.92
CA THR A 611 -12.77 3.95 14.94
C THR A 611 -14.14 4.59 15.16
N SER A 612 -14.84 4.83 14.06
CA SER A 612 -16.27 5.17 14.06
C SER A 612 -16.94 4.53 12.85
N TYR A 613 -18.15 4.03 13.00
CA TYR A 613 -18.84 3.35 11.91
C TYR A 613 -20.31 3.76 11.82
N THR A 614 -20.86 3.74 10.62
CA THR A 614 -22.26 4.05 10.37
C THR A 614 -22.74 3.42 9.05
N PRO A 615 -23.99 2.96 8.95
CA PRO A 615 -24.99 2.84 10.00
C PRO A 615 -24.79 1.58 10.86
N PHE A 616 -25.17 1.69 12.14
CA PHE A 616 -25.50 0.52 12.96
C PHE A 616 -27.00 0.34 12.93
N SER A 617 -27.47 -0.73 12.30
CA SER A 617 -28.86 -1.18 12.42
C SER A 617 -28.87 -2.58 13.00
N GLY A 618 -29.73 -2.82 13.98
CA GLY A 618 -30.11 -4.19 14.31
C GLY A 618 -30.92 -4.78 13.14
N GLU A 619 -30.86 -6.11 13.00
CA GLU A 619 -31.64 -6.89 12.01
C GLU A 619 -33.15 -6.63 12.13
N ASN A 620 -33.64 -6.19 13.30
CA ASN A 620 -35.06 -5.93 13.56
C ASN A 620 -35.59 -4.55 13.09
N VAL A 621 -34.79 -3.72 12.40
CA VAL A 621 -35.24 -2.38 11.93
C VAL A 621 -35.74 -2.42 10.47
N GLU A 622 -36.35 -3.52 10.05
CA GLU A 622 -37.01 -3.60 8.73
C GLU A 622 -38.29 -2.75 8.66
N GLN A 623 -38.92 -2.39 9.78
CA GLN A 623 -40.23 -1.73 9.76
C GLN A 623 -40.23 -0.19 9.86
N ALA A 624 -39.09 0.49 10.14
CA ALA A 624 -39.15 1.91 10.52
C ALA A 624 -38.40 2.93 9.63
N LYS A 625 -37.67 2.54 8.56
CA LYS A 625 -36.99 3.51 7.67
C LYS A 625 -37.02 3.13 6.19
N THR A 626 -38.20 2.79 5.70
CA THR A 626 -38.54 3.11 4.31
C THR A 626 -38.43 4.65 4.12
N VAL A 627 -37.76 5.09 3.04
CA VAL A 627 -37.81 6.46 2.47
C VAL A 627 -36.87 7.57 3.01
N ARG A 628 -35.60 7.30 3.36
CA ARG A 628 -34.56 8.35 3.21
C ARG A 628 -33.29 7.78 2.57
N LYS A 629 -33.04 8.15 1.29
CA LYS A 629 -31.76 7.88 0.62
C LYS A 629 -30.64 8.48 1.49
N THR A 630 -29.90 7.64 2.20
CA THR A 630 -28.74 8.11 2.98
C THR A 630 -27.65 8.49 1.99
N THR A 631 -27.29 9.76 1.97
CA THR A 631 -26.26 10.28 1.05
C THR A 631 -24.86 10.06 1.63
N VAL A 632 -23.82 10.11 0.78
CA VAL A 632 -22.41 10.07 1.23
C VAL A 632 -22.14 11.16 2.26
N LEU A 633 -22.69 12.37 2.06
CA LEU A 633 -22.58 13.48 3.01
C LEU A 633 -23.21 13.16 4.37
N ASP A 634 -24.34 12.44 4.40
CA ASP A 634 -24.96 12.00 5.66
C ASP A 634 -24.05 11.01 6.39
N VAL A 635 -23.44 10.06 5.67
CA VAL A 635 -22.51 9.06 6.23
C VAL A 635 -21.29 9.76 6.82
N MET A 636 -20.57 10.57 6.03
CA MET A 636 -19.35 11.25 6.50
C MET A 636 -19.62 12.19 7.69
N ARG A 637 -20.74 12.91 7.68
CA ARG A 637 -21.14 13.74 8.84
C ARG A 637 -21.46 12.91 10.07
N ARG A 638 -22.10 11.74 9.91
CA ARG A 638 -22.38 10.83 11.03
C ARG A 638 -21.10 10.24 11.60
N LEU A 639 -20.09 9.95 10.77
CA LEU A 639 -18.79 9.42 11.22
C LEU A 639 -18.06 10.38 12.16
N LEU A 640 -18.20 11.70 11.95
CA LEU A 640 -17.61 12.70 12.85
C LEU A 640 -18.35 12.84 14.19
N GLN A 641 -19.59 12.33 14.31
CA GLN A 641 -20.40 12.48 15.52
C GLN A 641 -19.86 11.60 16.66
N PRO A 642 -19.69 12.14 17.88
CA PRO A 642 -19.18 11.38 19.03
C PRO A 642 -19.94 10.09 19.33
N LYS A 643 -21.26 10.07 19.12
CA LYS A 643 -22.12 8.91 19.38
C LYS A 643 -21.82 7.67 18.53
N ASN A 644 -21.11 7.82 17.41
CA ASN A 644 -20.73 6.70 16.53
C ASN A 644 -19.26 6.27 16.72
N ARG A 645 -18.51 6.98 17.58
CA ARG A 645 -17.12 6.64 17.91
C ARG A 645 -17.09 5.47 18.89
N MET A 646 -16.21 4.51 18.62
CA MET A 646 -16.02 3.30 19.43
C MET A 646 -14.96 3.46 20.49
N VAL A 647 -14.60 4.69 20.80
CA VAL A 647 -13.67 5.00 21.87
C VAL A 647 -14.27 6.12 22.70
N SER A 648 -14.47 5.86 23.99
CA SER A 648 -14.95 6.87 24.92
C SER A 648 -13.80 7.83 25.18
N THR A 649 -13.91 9.05 24.68
CA THR A 649 -12.92 10.12 24.89
C THR A 649 -13.66 11.37 25.37
N ASN A 650 -12.99 12.16 26.19
CA ASN A 650 -13.48 13.46 26.65
C ASN A 650 -12.59 14.56 26.04
N PRO A 651 -12.69 14.81 24.73
CA PRO A 651 -11.79 15.74 24.05
C PRO A 651 -11.91 17.13 24.66
N THR A 652 -10.78 17.81 24.79
CA THR A 652 -10.74 19.21 25.22
C THR A 652 -11.08 20.11 24.03
N LYS A 653 -11.17 21.42 24.25
CA LYS A 653 -11.31 22.39 23.14
C LYS A 653 -10.09 22.44 22.22
N LYS A 654 -8.92 22.03 22.73
CA LYS A 654 -7.66 21.98 21.97
C LYS A 654 -7.53 20.69 21.15
N SER A 655 -8.21 19.61 21.56
CA SER A 655 -8.10 18.32 20.88
C SER A 655 -8.48 18.39 19.40
N CYS A 656 -7.64 17.78 18.58
CA CYS A 656 -7.69 17.90 17.13
C CYS A 656 -7.39 16.57 16.43
N TYR A 657 -7.76 16.51 15.16
CA TYR A 657 -7.46 15.42 14.25
C TYR A 657 -6.08 15.64 13.62
N MET A 658 -5.22 14.62 13.69
CA MET A 658 -3.98 14.56 12.93
C MET A 658 -4.29 14.11 11.50
N SER A 659 -5.11 13.07 11.37
CA SER A 659 -5.51 12.50 10.08
C SER A 659 -6.87 11.80 10.18
N ILE A 660 -7.57 11.68 9.05
CA ILE A 660 -8.82 10.92 8.93
C ILE A 660 -8.81 10.14 7.61
N LEU A 661 -9.09 8.84 7.67
CA LEU A 661 -9.41 7.99 6.52
C LEU A 661 -10.87 7.51 6.65
N ASN A 662 -11.72 7.90 5.70
CA ASN A 662 -13.07 7.38 5.58
C ASN A 662 -13.13 6.29 4.50
N ILE A 663 -13.46 5.07 4.90
CA ILE A 663 -13.74 3.97 3.97
C ILE A 663 -15.26 3.93 3.78
N ILE A 664 -15.72 4.34 2.60
CA ILE A 664 -17.14 4.38 2.24
C ILE A 664 -17.45 3.17 1.37
N GLN A 665 -18.36 2.32 1.84
CA GLN A 665 -18.74 1.08 1.18
C GLN A 665 -20.13 1.23 0.55
N GLY A 666 -20.24 0.89 -0.73
CA GLY A 666 -21.51 0.84 -1.47
C GLY A 666 -21.56 1.75 -2.69
N GLU A 667 -22.76 1.99 -3.21
CA GLU A 667 -22.94 2.81 -4.41
C GLU A 667 -22.84 4.30 -4.08
N ALA A 668 -21.66 4.87 -4.31
CA ALA A 668 -21.36 6.29 -4.09
C ALA A 668 -20.72 6.89 -5.35
N ASP A 669 -21.22 8.06 -5.78
CA ASP A 669 -20.63 8.85 -6.86
C ASP A 669 -19.38 9.59 -6.32
N PRO A 670 -18.20 9.50 -6.97
CA PRO A 670 -17.01 10.25 -6.60
C PRO A 670 -17.23 11.77 -6.49
N THR A 671 -18.11 12.32 -7.32
CA THR A 671 -18.50 13.74 -7.31
C THR A 671 -19.15 14.12 -5.99
N ASP A 672 -19.98 13.23 -5.44
CA ASP A 672 -20.65 13.45 -4.16
C ASP A 672 -19.69 13.33 -2.97
N VAL A 673 -18.65 12.50 -3.08
CA VAL A 673 -17.55 12.46 -2.11
C VAL A 673 -16.82 13.79 -2.06
N HIS A 674 -16.43 14.34 -3.22
CA HIS A 674 -15.71 15.62 -3.29
C HIS A 674 -16.55 16.77 -2.72
N LYS A 675 -17.84 16.86 -3.08
CA LYS A 675 -18.78 17.83 -2.50
C LYS A 675 -18.93 17.65 -0.99
N SER A 676 -18.94 16.42 -0.51
CA SER A 676 -19.06 16.11 0.92
C SER A 676 -17.83 16.57 1.70
N LEU A 677 -16.63 16.34 1.17
CA LEU A 677 -15.37 16.81 1.74
C LEU A 677 -15.31 18.33 1.83
N LEU A 678 -15.65 19.04 0.74
CA LEU A 678 -15.70 20.50 0.72
C LEU A 678 -16.63 21.04 1.80
N ARG A 679 -17.82 20.45 1.94
CA ARG A 679 -18.81 20.88 2.94
C ARG A 679 -18.38 20.62 4.38
N ILE A 680 -17.63 19.54 4.62
CA ILE A 680 -17.05 19.25 5.95
C ILE A 680 -15.99 20.30 6.30
N ARG A 681 -15.15 20.68 5.33
CA ARG A 681 -14.12 21.72 5.48
C ARG A 681 -14.74 23.11 5.71
N GLU A 682 -15.69 23.52 4.88
CA GLU A 682 -16.38 24.82 4.99
C GLU A 682 -17.08 25.00 6.34
N ARG A 683 -17.74 23.94 6.83
CA ARG A 683 -18.46 23.96 8.11
C ARG A 683 -17.57 23.76 9.33
N ARG A 684 -16.27 23.51 9.14
CA ARG A 684 -15.30 23.24 10.20
C ARG A 684 -15.82 22.20 11.20
N LEU A 685 -16.38 21.10 10.69
CA LEU A 685 -16.93 20.03 11.55
C LEU A 685 -15.84 19.21 12.26
N ALA A 686 -14.59 19.37 11.83
CA ALA A 686 -13.41 18.75 12.43
C ALA A 686 -12.32 19.81 12.57
N THR A 687 -11.69 19.85 13.73
CA THR A 687 -10.50 20.67 14.02
C THR A 687 -9.27 19.82 13.74
N PHE A 688 -8.32 20.32 12.95
CA PHE A 688 -7.08 19.61 12.62
C PHE A 688 -5.89 20.20 13.35
N ILE A 689 -4.79 19.45 13.39
CA ILE A 689 -3.49 19.92 13.88
C ILE A 689 -3.09 21.26 13.27
N PRO A 690 -2.50 22.18 14.06
CA PRO A 690 -2.14 23.52 13.59
C PRO A 690 -0.84 23.56 12.77
N TRP A 691 0.05 22.58 12.93
CA TRP A 691 1.39 22.52 12.34
C TRP A 691 1.44 21.77 11.00
N GLY A 692 0.32 21.23 10.52
CA GLY A 692 0.24 20.46 9.28
C GLY A 692 -1.06 20.70 8.51
N PRO A 693 -1.12 20.30 7.22
CA PRO A 693 -2.35 20.40 6.43
C PRO A 693 -3.42 19.42 6.93
N ALA A 694 -4.70 19.80 6.78
CA ALA A 694 -5.83 18.93 7.14
C ALA A 694 -5.92 17.70 6.22
N SER A 695 -5.46 16.55 6.72
CA SER A 695 -5.51 15.26 6.02
C SER A 695 -6.86 14.57 6.22
N ILE A 696 -7.72 14.64 5.19
CA ILE A 696 -8.95 13.85 5.09
C ILE A 696 -8.90 13.06 3.80
N GLN A 697 -8.79 11.75 3.92
CA GLN A 697 -8.76 10.83 2.81
C GLN A 697 -10.05 10.02 2.77
N VAL A 698 -10.46 9.63 1.56
CA VAL A 698 -11.66 8.83 1.34
C VAL A 698 -11.32 7.69 0.39
N ALA A 699 -11.53 6.46 0.85
CA ALA A 699 -11.48 5.27 0.03
C ALA A 699 -12.92 4.85 -0.29
N LEU A 700 -13.23 4.73 -1.58
CA LEU A 700 -14.50 4.18 -2.04
C LEU A 700 -14.29 2.69 -2.31
N THR A 701 -15.13 1.84 -1.70
CA THR A 701 -15.11 0.40 -1.92
C THR A 701 -16.49 -0.13 -2.21
N ARG A 702 -16.55 -1.26 -2.93
CA ARG A 702 -17.80 -1.98 -3.13
C ARG A 702 -18.08 -2.85 -1.92
N LYS A 703 -19.37 -3.06 -1.65
CA LYS A 703 -19.79 -4.11 -0.73
C LYS A 703 -19.62 -5.47 -1.39
N SER A 704 -19.43 -6.50 -0.57
CA SER A 704 -19.53 -7.88 -1.02
C SER A 704 -20.83 -8.08 -1.82
N PRO A 705 -20.78 -8.72 -3.01
CA PRO A 705 -21.98 -9.06 -3.76
C PRO A 705 -22.80 -10.18 -3.11
N TYR A 706 -22.21 -10.92 -2.15
CA TYR A 706 -22.83 -12.10 -1.54
C TYR A 706 -23.63 -11.78 -0.28
N VAL A 707 -23.30 -10.68 0.39
CA VAL A 707 -23.96 -10.26 1.62
C VAL A 707 -25.05 -9.25 1.30
N THR A 708 -26.31 -9.62 1.57
CA THR A 708 -27.45 -8.72 1.43
C THR A 708 -27.42 -7.66 2.54
N SER A 709 -27.17 -6.42 2.17
CA SER A 709 -27.19 -5.29 3.12
C SER A 709 -28.45 -4.46 2.91
N SER A 710 -29.18 -4.20 4.00
CA SER A 710 -30.34 -3.30 4.00
C SER A 710 -29.98 -1.84 3.71
N HIS A 711 -28.70 -1.46 3.84
CA HIS A 711 -28.22 -0.10 3.60
C HIS A 711 -27.43 -0.01 2.29
N ARG A 712 -27.84 0.94 1.42
CA ARG A 712 -27.13 1.23 0.17
C ARG A 712 -25.68 1.71 0.37
N VAL A 713 -25.43 2.45 1.45
CA VAL A 713 -24.12 3.03 1.77
C VAL A 713 -23.81 2.86 3.25
N SER A 714 -22.63 2.32 3.57
CA SER A 714 -22.01 2.33 4.91
C SER A 714 -20.67 3.06 4.86
N GLY A 715 -20.15 3.40 6.03
CA GLY A 715 -18.84 4.02 6.15
C GLY A 715 -18.17 3.65 7.47
N LEU A 716 -16.86 3.47 7.39
CA LEU A 716 -15.94 3.41 8.51
C LEU A 716 -15.06 4.66 8.48
N MET A 717 -14.74 5.20 9.64
CA MET A 717 -13.72 6.23 9.82
C MET A 717 -12.63 5.65 10.71
N LEU A 718 -11.41 5.66 10.20
CA LEU A 718 -10.18 5.54 10.98
C LEU A 718 -9.65 6.95 11.18
N ALA A 719 -9.44 7.36 12.42
CA ALA A 719 -9.00 8.70 12.74
C ALA A 719 -7.87 8.69 13.76
N ASN A 720 -6.79 9.39 13.44
CA ASN A 720 -5.77 9.73 14.41
C ASN A 720 -6.15 11.07 15.07
N HIS A 721 -6.48 11.04 16.36
CA HIS A 721 -7.07 12.18 17.07
C HIS A 721 -6.51 12.28 18.49
N THR A 722 -5.97 13.44 18.85
CA THR A 722 -5.21 13.66 20.10
C THR A 722 -6.04 13.38 21.36
N GLY A 723 -7.37 13.53 21.27
CA GLY A 723 -8.30 13.19 22.36
C GLY A 723 -8.22 11.74 22.86
N ILE A 724 -7.56 10.82 22.13
CA ILE A 724 -7.26 9.47 22.60
C ILE A 724 -6.41 9.47 23.90
N ALA A 725 -5.58 10.49 24.10
CA ALA A 725 -4.76 10.66 25.31
C ALA A 725 -5.60 10.65 26.60
N THR A 726 -6.87 11.07 26.54
CA THR A 726 -7.79 11.03 27.68
C THR A 726 -8.14 9.61 28.15
N LEU A 727 -8.05 8.62 27.26
CA LEU A 727 -8.15 7.20 27.62
C LEU A 727 -6.90 6.75 28.38
N PHE A 728 -5.72 7.09 27.88
CA PHE A 728 -4.44 6.71 28.50
C PHE A 728 -4.28 7.37 29.88
N LYS A 729 -4.64 8.65 30.01
CA LYS A 729 -4.68 9.35 31.31
C LYS A 729 -5.53 8.61 32.35
N ARG A 730 -6.69 8.06 31.95
CA ARG A 730 -7.53 7.27 32.88
C ARG A 730 -6.82 5.98 33.33
N ILE A 731 -6.18 5.27 32.40
CA ILE A 731 -5.41 4.06 32.73
C ILE A 731 -4.28 4.40 33.71
N VAL A 732 -3.51 5.47 33.45
CA VAL A 732 -2.42 5.92 34.34
C VAL A 732 -2.93 6.32 35.72
N VAL A 733 -4.08 7.00 35.81
CA VAL A 733 -4.69 7.37 37.11
C VAL A 733 -5.13 6.13 37.89
N GLN A 734 -5.78 5.16 37.22
CA GLN A 734 -6.19 3.90 37.85
C GLN A 734 -4.99 3.11 38.36
N TYR A 735 -3.97 2.94 37.51
CA TYR A 735 -2.71 2.32 37.87
C TYR A 735 -2.05 3.04 39.07
N SER A 736 -1.93 4.37 39.01
CA SER A 736 -1.29 5.16 40.08
C SER A 736 -2.03 5.02 41.42
N ASN A 737 -3.37 4.96 41.41
CA ASN A 737 -4.16 4.77 42.61
C ASN A 737 -3.96 3.40 43.26
N MET A 738 -3.82 2.35 42.44
CA MET A 738 -3.49 1.00 42.92
C MET A 738 -2.05 0.90 43.43
N ARG A 739 -1.11 1.45 42.65
CA ARG A 739 0.33 1.43 42.95
C ARG A 739 0.67 2.18 44.24
N LYS A 740 0.03 3.33 44.50
CA LYS A 740 0.18 4.08 45.77
C LYS A 740 -0.16 3.25 47.00
N LYS A 741 -1.09 2.29 46.87
CA LYS A 741 -1.50 1.39 47.96
C LYS A 741 -0.74 0.07 47.95
N ASN A 742 0.16 -0.14 46.98
CA ASN A 742 0.81 -1.43 46.71
C ASN A 742 -0.18 -2.61 46.64
N ALA A 743 -1.40 -2.35 46.17
CA ALA A 743 -2.47 -3.34 46.15
C ALA A 743 -2.19 -4.40 45.08
N PHE A 744 -2.43 -5.67 45.40
CA PHE A 744 -2.38 -6.83 44.49
C PHE A 744 -1.04 -7.04 43.75
N LEU A 745 0.09 -6.56 44.30
CA LEU A 745 1.41 -6.70 43.66
C LEU A 745 2.09 -8.05 43.91
N GLN A 746 1.72 -8.78 44.96
CA GLN A 746 2.38 -10.04 45.33
C GLN A 746 2.44 -11.06 44.19
N PRO A 747 1.35 -11.32 43.45
CA PRO A 747 1.38 -12.27 42.33
C PRO A 747 2.31 -11.85 41.19
N TYR A 748 2.59 -10.55 41.02
CA TYR A 748 3.50 -10.06 39.98
C TYR A 748 4.96 -10.24 40.39
N LYS A 749 5.29 -10.00 41.67
CA LYS A 749 6.66 -10.16 42.21
C LYS A 749 7.20 -11.59 42.10
N GLU A 750 6.30 -12.57 42.05
CA GLU A 750 6.64 -13.99 41.92
C GLU A 750 6.94 -14.40 40.47
N GLN A 751 6.72 -13.50 39.49
CA GLN A 751 6.95 -13.76 38.06
C GLN A 751 8.33 -13.28 37.62
N ALA A 752 8.91 -13.96 36.63
CA ALA A 752 10.26 -13.69 36.13
C ALA A 752 10.52 -12.21 35.75
N PRO A 753 9.61 -11.49 35.06
CA PRO A 753 9.85 -10.09 34.69
C PRO A 753 9.99 -9.11 35.87
N PHE A 754 9.60 -9.52 37.09
CA PHE A 754 9.64 -8.69 38.29
C PHE A 754 10.61 -9.24 39.35
N SER A 755 11.45 -10.21 38.98
CA SER A 755 12.45 -10.83 39.87
C SER A 755 13.49 -9.82 40.38
N ASP A 756 13.92 -8.89 39.52
CA ASP A 756 14.86 -7.81 39.85
C ASP A 756 14.19 -6.57 40.46
N GLY A 757 12.88 -6.63 40.72
CA GLY A 757 12.11 -5.56 41.34
C GLY A 757 10.91 -5.11 40.51
N LEU A 758 10.33 -3.97 40.90
CA LEU A 758 9.13 -3.41 40.27
C LEU A 758 9.43 -2.33 39.22
N GLY A 759 10.68 -2.22 38.75
CA GLY A 759 11.12 -1.18 37.80
C GLY A 759 10.34 -1.21 36.48
N GLU A 760 9.96 -2.40 36.01
CA GLU A 760 9.15 -2.60 34.80
C GLU A 760 7.83 -1.80 34.82
N PHE A 761 7.22 -1.66 36.00
CA PHE A 761 6.01 -0.87 36.16
C PHE A 761 6.26 0.65 36.09
N ASP A 762 7.41 1.09 36.58
CA ASP A 762 7.77 2.51 36.61
C ASP A 762 8.16 2.97 35.20
N GLU A 763 8.92 2.16 34.46
CA GLU A 763 9.26 2.39 33.06
C GLU A 763 8.01 2.36 32.16
N ALA A 764 7.11 1.37 32.35
CA ALA A 764 5.86 1.32 31.60
C ALA A 764 5.00 2.57 31.83
N LYS A 765 4.94 3.07 33.07
CA LYS A 765 4.24 4.31 33.37
C LYS A 765 4.88 5.51 32.69
N GLU A 766 6.21 5.61 32.70
CA GLU A 766 6.96 6.70 32.09
C GLU A 766 6.75 6.76 30.57
N VAL A 767 6.86 5.62 29.88
CA VAL A 767 6.60 5.53 28.43
C VAL A 767 5.18 5.99 28.08
N VAL A 768 4.18 5.53 28.85
CA VAL A 768 2.78 5.90 28.62
C VAL A 768 2.52 7.36 28.97
N GLN A 769 3.19 7.91 29.99
CA GLN A 769 3.10 9.33 30.31
C GLN A 769 3.73 10.18 29.21
N GLY A 770 4.92 9.81 28.71
CA GLY A 770 5.55 10.49 27.58
C GLY A 770 4.70 10.44 26.30
N LEU A 771 3.98 9.33 26.05
CA LEU A 771 3.02 9.24 24.95
C LEU A 771 1.84 10.23 25.13
N ILE A 772 1.32 10.33 26.36
CA ILE A 772 0.27 11.29 26.68
C ILE A 772 0.75 12.72 26.42
N ASP A 773 1.95 13.04 26.89
CA ASP A 773 2.53 14.37 26.79
C ASP A 773 2.75 14.72 25.31
N GLU A 774 3.28 13.80 24.50
CA GLU A 774 3.45 14.01 23.04
C GLU A 774 2.11 14.26 22.32
N TYR A 775 1.04 13.55 22.69
CA TYR A 775 -0.29 13.83 22.13
C TYR A 775 -0.82 15.21 22.51
N GLU A 776 -0.49 15.73 23.69
CA GLU A 776 -0.87 17.08 24.12
C GLU A 776 -0.01 18.15 23.46
N GLU A 777 1.28 17.88 23.27
CA GLU A 777 2.19 18.76 22.53
C GLU A 777 1.82 18.86 21.05
N ALA A 778 1.34 17.77 20.45
CA ALA A 778 0.83 17.76 19.08
C ALA A 778 -0.39 18.68 18.87
N GLU A 779 -1.04 19.14 19.95
CA GLU A 779 -2.13 20.14 19.88
C GLU A 779 -1.60 21.57 19.69
N ASP A 780 -0.31 21.82 19.93
CA ASP A 780 0.30 23.15 19.87
C ASP A 780 0.97 23.43 18.50
N PRO A 781 0.96 24.69 17.99
CA PRO A 781 1.55 25.06 16.70
C PRO A 781 3.05 24.78 16.56
N ASP A 782 3.77 24.79 17.68
CA ASP A 782 5.23 24.70 17.71
C ASP A 782 5.76 23.25 17.81
N TYR A 783 4.89 22.24 17.73
CA TYR A 783 5.24 20.83 17.88
C TYR A 783 6.46 20.41 17.04
N LEU A 784 6.47 20.69 15.74
CA LEU A 784 7.58 20.35 14.84
C LEU A 784 8.87 21.13 15.11
N SER A 785 8.80 22.28 15.80
CA SER A 785 9.98 23.09 16.11
C SER A 785 10.76 22.61 17.33
N LYS A 786 10.12 21.81 18.20
CA LYS A 786 10.72 21.27 19.43
C LYS A 786 11.56 20.02 19.16
N GLU A 787 11.14 19.15 18.24
CA GLU A 787 11.88 17.92 17.91
C GLU A 787 13.28 18.18 17.29
N GLY A 788 13.52 19.37 16.73
CA GLY A 788 14.84 19.75 16.20
C GLY A 788 15.86 20.26 17.23
N GLY A 789 15.49 20.35 18.52
CA GLY A 789 16.25 21.09 19.54
C GLY A 789 17.13 20.28 20.49
N GLU A 790 16.98 18.96 20.59
CA GLU A 790 17.59 18.19 21.70
C GLU A 790 18.81 17.33 21.36
N VAL A 791 19.29 17.29 20.11
CA VAL A 791 20.43 16.41 19.72
C VAL A 791 21.81 17.11 19.83
N GLY A 792 22.03 18.07 20.73
CA GLY A 792 23.33 18.78 20.70
C GLY A 792 23.73 19.66 21.87
N LYS A 793 23.32 19.38 23.11
CA LYS A 793 23.84 20.11 24.29
C LYS A 793 23.94 19.26 25.55
N GLU A 794 24.75 18.21 25.54
CA GLU A 794 25.40 17.74 26.79
C GLU A 794 26.86 17.36 26.49
N ASP A 795 27.74 17.69 27.43
CA ASP A 795 29.20 17.50 27.47
C ASP A 795 30.12 18.46 26.68
N GLU A 796 30.11 19.74 27.09
CA GLU A 796 31.37 20.45 27.36
C GLU A 796 31.29 21.11 28.74
N GLY A 797 31.82 20.43 29.78
CA GLY A 797 31.66 20.95 31.13
C GLY A 797 32.34 20.22 32.30
N LYS A 798 33.55 19.69 32.14
CA LYS A 798 34.70 19.77 33.09
C LYS A 798 35.80 18.75 32.81
#